data_AF-A0AAD5UZJ9-F1
#
_entry.id   AF-A0AAD5UZJ9-F1
#
_cell.length_a   1.000
_cell.length_b   1.000
_cell.length_c   1.000
_cell.angle_alpha   90.00
_cell.angle_beta   90.00
_cell.angle_gamma   90.00
#
_symmetry.space_group_name_H-M   'P 1'
#
loop_
_entity.id
_entity.type
_entity.pdbx_description
1 polymer ?
#
loop_
_entity_poly.entity_id
_entity_poly.type
_entity_poly.pdbx_seq_one_letter_code
_entity_poly.pdbx_strand_id
1 'polypeptide(L)'
;MPTPRTSAHRRNDIKQYSQLLRELGTENSTRTVPVPSQPEYQRAGSDLANSHHSISTCSTQPSFQANAEQELRAISRDIHQLRSQLQKGSLLFKCGPVSLTFVSTPSGGFISSLPPHLHAQNSGPCALSPHSKSNRGFLKYEASVYEMFKFVGTISIPAAADDALRGELRSLRDLVVSELRRLESVKEHEWCRQANRMDTSSDDNYMDTDPFYKPIFDRRDKAGLIIYSCSIITMILYLSFGLTTRGCKVLLAGMRSIIRLCLLLAVGSGLHTDEQLWKLLAKDPETIIDELNIDPFTRSYISCPTCYALYDPSVAPEKCTSKTTPSCNPCGEDLFKITRFNGNSTRSPRRVYLHQSLREWIGRFLSRPEVDSCLDLPYTPPNDGYMYDIWDGYVLQHFVAADGSPYINAPGAPPGNLRLAFGLGVDSFNPFGNRIAKKKVSSTGVYMICYNLPPDLRYLPENMYLVGVIPGPGKPSLEQINNALQPLVNDFLPFWFPGVRFSRTANHRNGRLVNAIVVTLVMDLLAARQVAGIGFPSHRLLCSCCGITQDDLENFDPSTWPPRPSREHIRQALAWRDAPDVDTQTQLASENGARYSALLGLPYWDPLEFTTIDTMHNHYLGLIQIHIREVWGVDINADDGLGESHPTRHHPQRPPESEMAQASLLLTSGRFSELNRKSTRAVLWHLCNERDLRRAGTKSKLMSELRTWYGRHFPANTTHVRSEHTSSIAQPSTSRTVLQVDQAQDRDLYEYHEIYEKFLKGCALSKLQRYRKPILAMLCQSFSIQGISDRSTISEMASALIQKRDRGEIVPPPTIQSQRTPDSRRTRVRGTNQGIKTSVLGEHTLRAIQNHIGKVILPSWVRPAPAMFGTTDHGKLSADEWRSLCIVHLPVTLIGLWGGEGGRKRQILDNFMDLVGLIELGGSMRCSESQIQYYEFLVLRYMNTLKDLFKEAVIKPNQHLAYHGGQFMRKFGPTHSWRTFGFERQMERTFLSQTCRAANLRPLLQEPQTQKLIEEVLAVYARVSNEDARGTRVRDAFSWMKLVSMRGIPRKSQAPTDLTDGTFFPLLQMLNAEARTQLYADEWSSQRSGSQRPLGRKVQPCAMVRIGGVKYKPCAVSQKDCNILYLDNSQVQHAGQIQLIFLHERKDANGSLVEETFLVVQALCALTQQDARFDHFRRYQLGGGYLCYDQYESDIHIIRPQSVVSHFAKTPVTNPGVTKPCVHVLPLDRLLRSVDITLVDEDDNQA
;
A
#
# COMPACT_ATOMS: atom_id res chain seq x y z
N MET A 1 -7.51 -58.71 25.81
CA MET A 1 -8.94 -58.36 25.59
C MET A 1 -9.25 -57.06 26.33
N PRO A 2 -10.26 -56.24 25.94
CA PRO A 2 -11.06 -56.31 24.71
C PRO A 2 -11.07 -55.00 23.88
N THR A 3 -11.36 -55.14 22.59
CA THR A 3 -11.84 -54.07 21.69
C THR A 3 -13.25 -53.60 22.05
N PRO A 4 -13.64 -52.35 21.72
CA PRO A 4 -14.73 -52.14 20.74
C PRO A 4 -14.52 -50.86 19.88
N ARG A 5 -15.27 -50.55 18.81
CA ARG A 5 -16.18 -51.27 17.90
C ARG A 5 -16.31 -50.42 16.63
N THR A 6 -16.39 -51.04 15.46
CA THR A 6 -16.83 -50.36 14.22
C THR A 6 -18.37 -50.32 14.16
N SER A 7 -18.94 -49.27 13.55
CA SER A 7 -20.35 -49.24 13.16
C SER A 7 -20.53 -48.56 11.80
N ALA A 8 -21.03 -49.30 10.82
CA ALA A 8 -21.35 -48.81 9.48
C ALA A 8 -22.85 -49.04 9.17
N HIS A 9 -23.53 -48.03 8.63
CA HIS A 9 -24.91 -48.05 8.09
C HIS A 9 -25.03 -46.87 7.10
N ARG A 10 -25.81 -46.87 6.01
CA ARG A 10 -26.37 -47.88 5.07
C ARG A 10 -26.45 -47.13 3.71
N ARG A 11 -26.03 -47.70 2.58
CA ARG A 11 -26.82 -48.51 1.62
C ARG A 11 -28.18 -47.92 1.19
N ASN A 12 -28.31 -47.72 -0.12
CA ASN A 12 -29.41 -48.06 -1.05
C ASN A 12 -29.12 -47.35 -2.40
N ASP A 13 -29.39 -47.84 -3.61
CA ASP A 13 -30.12 -49.03 -4.12
C ASP A 13 -29.46 -49.51 -5.46
N ILE A 14 -29.37 -50.81 -5.81
CA ILE A 14 -30.41 -51.70 -6.42
C ILE A 14 -30.80 -51.23 -7.85
N LYS A 15 -30.93 -52.01 -8.96
CA LYS A 15 -30.97 -53.45 -9.37
C LYS A 15 -30.63 -53.49 -10.90
N GLN A 16 -30.43 -54.59 -11.65
CA GLN A 16 -30.31 -56.05 -11.44
C GLN A 16 -29.53 -56.67 -12.64
N TYR A 17 -28.75 -57.74 -12.45
CA TYR A 17 -29.06 -59.08 -13.00
C TYR A 17 -28.07 -60.14 -12.48
N SER A 18 -28.64 -61.15 -11.81
CA SER A 18 -28.01 -62.43 -11.46
C SER A 18 -27.83 -63.29 -12.74
N GLN A 19 -27.10 -64.41 -12.79
CA GLN A 19 -26.96 -65.46 -11.76
C GLN A 19 -25.92 -66.52 -12.22
N LEU A 20 -25.24 -67.22 -11.29
CA LEU A 20 -24.72 -68.63 -11.39
C LEU A 20 -23.78 -69.00 -12.56
N LEU A 21 -22.62 -69.68 -12.42
CA LEU A 21 -21.95 -70.48 -11.36
C LEU A 21 -20.43 -70.13 -11.38
N ARG A 22 -19.62 -70.23 -10.31
CA ARG A 22 -19.09 -71.44 -9.63
C ARG A 22 -18.49 -72.46 -10.61
N GLU A 23 -17.33 -73.11 -10.37
CA GLU A 23 -16.65 -73.47 -9.12
C GLU A 23 -15.18 -73.90 -9.42
N LEU A 24 -14.35 -74.18 -8.39
CA LEU A 24 -12.96 -74.73 -8.44
C LEU A 24 -11.86 -73.76 -8.99
N GLY A 25 -10.62 -73.67 -8.47
CA GLY A 25 -9.89 -74.20 -7.30
C GLY A 25 -8.50 -73.48 -7.24
N THR A 26 -7.90 -73.12 -6.08
CA THR A 26 -6.90 -73.92 -5.32
C THR A 26 -5.85 -74.64 -6.20
N GLU A 27 -4.53 -74.58 -5.97
CA GLU A 27 -3.74 -74.09 -4.82
C GLU A 27 -2.24 -73.86 -5.19
N ASN A 28 -1.40 -73.51 -4.19
CA ASN A 28 0.05 -73.31 -4.36
C ASN A 28 0.84 -74.63 -4.45
N SER A 29 2.03 -74.65 -5.09
CA SER A 29 3.32 -74.77 -4.36
C SER A 29 4.59 -74.96 -5.24
N THR A 30 5.71 -74.61 -4.61
CA THR A 30 7.16 -74.92 -4.81
C THR A 30 7.52 -76.29 -5.47
N ARG A 31 8.71 -76.56 -6.06
CA ARG A 31 10.07 -75.92 -6.04
C ARG A 31 11.00 -76.54 -7.13
N THR A 32 12.13 -75.86 -7.44
CA THR A 32 13.45 -76.37 -7.96
C THR A 32 13.59 -77.17 -9.30
N VAL A 33 14.17 -76.52 -10.33
CA VAL A 33 15.55 -76.67 -10.92
C VAL A 33 16.15 -78.11 -11.10
N PRO A 34 16.89 -78.51 -12.19
CA PRO A 34 17.59 -77.72 -13.25
C PRO A 34 17.42 -78.17 -14.75
N VAL A 35 18.06 -77.37 -15.63
CA VAL A 35 18.47 -77.52 -17.08
C VAL A 35 19.44 -78.72 -17.27
N PRO A 36 19.58 -79.46 -18.43
CA PRO A 36 19.79 -78.98 -19.82
C PRO A 36 19.18 -79.80 -21.02
N SER A 37 19.63 -79.43 -22.23
CA SER A 37 19.78 -80.17 -23.52
C SER A 37 18.74 -80.02 -24.66
N GLN A 38 19.26 -79.56 -25.82
CA GLN A 38 18.79 -79.79 -27.20
C GLN A 38 19.00 -81.28 -27.62
N PRO A 39 18.65 -81.81 -28.83
CA PRO A 39 18.28 -81.13 -30.10
C PRO A 39 17.17 -81.81 -30.93
N GLU A 40 17.15 -81.52 -32.25
CA GLU A 40 16.52 -82.29 -33.35
C GLU A 40 14.98 -82.24 -33.50
N TYR A 41 14.36 -82.39 -34.67
CA TYR A 41 14.63 -82.16 -36.12
C TYR A 41 13.34 -82.65 -36.83
N GLN A 42 13.17 -82.34 -38.13
CA GLN A 42 12.10 -82.81 -39.06
C GLN A 42 10.83 -81.94 -39.13
N ARG A 43 10.18 -81.75 -40.29
CA ARG A 43 10.48 -81.78 -41.75
C ARG A 43 9.11 -81.66 -42.46
N ALA A 44 9.12 -81.31 -43.75
CA ALA A 44 7.98 -81.29 -44.69
C ALA A 44 6.91 -80.21 -44.41
N GLY A 45 6.25 -79.60 -45.41
CA GLY A 45 6.37 -79.65 -46.88
C GLY A 45 5.36 -78.62 -47.42
N SER A 46 5.75 -77.64 -48.24
CA SER A 46 5.86 -77.70 -49.71
C SER A 46 4.54 -77.98 -50.45
N ASP A 47 4.02 -76.94 -51.10
CA ASP A 47 3.27 -76.95 -52.37
C ASP A 47 3.30 -75.51 -52.93
N LEU A 48 3.99 -75.23 -54.03
CA LEU A 48 3.62 -75.38 -55.45
C LEU A 48 2.89 -74.15 -56.04
N ALA A 49 3.61 -73.38 -56.88
CA ALA A 49 3.15 -72.93 -58.21
C ALA A 49 4.22 -72.14 -58.99
N ASN A 50 4.44 -72.53 -60.26
CA ASN A 50 5.32 -71.95 -61.28
C ASN A 50 5.02 -70.44 -61.57
N SER A 51 5.93 -69.61 -62.12
CA SER A 51 6.46 -69.78 -63.48
C SER A 51 7.66 -68.87 -63.90
N HIS A 52 8.62 -69.53 -64.58
CA HIS A 52 9.47 -69.12 -65.72
C HIS A 52 10.03 -67.69 -65.96
N HIS A 53 11.37 -67.68 -66.12
CA HIS A 53 12.22 -66.84 -67.00
C HIS A 53 12.28 -65.31 -66.75
N SER A 54 13.42 -64.64 -66.90
CA SER A 54 14.56 -64.90 -67.80
C SER A 54 15.92 -64.41 -67.25
N ILE A 55 17.01 -64.80 -67.94
CA ILE A 55 18.41 -64.56 -67.57
C ILE A 55 18.91 -63.22 -68.13
N SER A 56 19.63 -62.43 -67.32
CA SER A 56 20.80 -61.70 -67.81
C SER A 56 21.79 -61.38 -66.68
N THR A 57 23.06 -61.67 -66.91
CA THR A 57 24.16 -61.55 -65.96
C THR A 57 24.80 -60.16 -65.99
N CYS A 58 25.13 -59.60 -64.81
CA CYS A 58 26.44 -58.94 -64.64
C CYS A 58 26.88 -58.98 -63.17
N SER A 59 28.16 -59.21 -62.93
CA SER A 59 28.77 -59.43 -61.62
C SER A 59 29.31 -58.14 -60.99
N THR A 60 29.20 -58.01 -59.67
CA THR A 60 30.22 -57.35 -58.83
C THR A 60 30.05 -57.73 -57.36
N GLN A 61 31.16 -57.84 -56.63
CA GLN A 61 31.16 -58.25 -55.21
C GLN A 61 30.66 -57.14 -54.28
N PRO A 62 29.93 -57.45 -53.18
CA PRO A 62 29.76 -56.52 -52.07
C PRO A 62 31.05 -56.42 -51.26
N SER A 63 31.54 -55.19 -51.07
CA SER A 63 32.78 -54.91 -50.34
C SER A 63 32.57 -54.78 -48.83
N PHE A 64 33.68 -54.88 -48.08
CA PHE A 64 33.76 -54.78 -46.62
C PHE A 64 33.13 -53.48 -46.03
N GLN A 65 32.99 -52.42 -46.84
CA GLN A 65 32.38 -51.15 -46.44
C GLN A 65 30.88 -51.23 -46.18
N ALA A 66 30.15 -52.11 -46.88
CA ALA A 66 28.69 -52.21 -46.74
C ALA A 66 28.27 -52.67 -45.32
N ASN A 67 29.02 -53.62 -44.74
CA ASN A 67 28.79 -54.08 -43.37
C ASN A 67 29.08 -52.98 -42.33
N ALA A 68 30.17 -52.21 -42.50
CA ALA A 68 30.52 -51.13 -41.58
C ALA A 68 29.47 -50.00 -41.56
N GLU A 69 28.93 -49.61 -42.73
CA GLU A 69 27.81 -48.68 -42.78
C GLU A 69 26.53 -49.26 -42.14
N GLN A 70 26.27 -50.56 -42.33
CA GLN A 70 25.09 -51.22 -41.77
C GLN A 70 25.15 -51.32 -40.23
N GLU A 71 26.34 -51.53 -39.66
CA GLU A 71 26.60 -51.45 -38.22
C GLU A 71 26.43 -50.01 -37.68
N LEU A 72 26.99 -48.99 -38.35
CA LEU A 72 26.82 -47.59 -37.94
C LEU A 72 25.34 -47.15 -37.98
N ARG A 73 24.59 -47.59 -39.00
CA ARG A 73 23.13 -47.38 -39.09
C ARG A 73 22.34 -48.21 -38.07
N ALA A 74 22.89 -49.30 -37.52
CA ALA A 74 22.29 -49.99 -36.37
C ALA A 74 22.51 -49.18 -35.09
N ILE A 75 23.74 -48.76 -34.81
CA ILE A 75 24.09 -47.94 -33.64
C ILE A 75 23.27 -46.64 -33.58
N SER A 76 23.11 -45.94 -34.70
CA SER A 76 22.25 -44.72 -34.77
C SER A 76 20.78 -45.04 -34.43
N ARG A 77 20.21 -46.12 -34.99
CA ARG A 77 18.84 -46.55 -34.66
C ARG A 77 18.68 -46.91 -33.19
N ASP A 78 19.66 -47.58 -32.59
CA ASP A 78 19.66 -47.92 -31.16
C ASP A 78 19.73 -46.66 -30.29
N ILE A 79 20.58 -45.69 -30.63
CA ILE A 79 20.65 -44.38 -29.95
C ILE A 79 19.31 -43.65 -30.01
N HIS A 80 18.67 -43.59 -31.19
CA HIS A 80 17.33 -42.99 -31.34
C HIS A 80 16.26 -43.75 -30.56
N GLN A 81 16.30 -45.09 -30.56
CA GLN A 81 15.35 -45.93 -29.84
C GLN A 81 15.49 -45.75 -28.32
N LEU A 82 16.71 -45.77 -27.78
CA LEU A 82 16.99 -45.53 -26.37
C LEU A 82 16.59 -44.11 -25.95
N ARG A 83 16.89 -43.09 -26.76
CA ARG A 83 16.43 -41.71 -26.53
C ARG A 83 14.90 -41.64 -26.49
N SER A 84 14.20 -42.32 -27.40
CA SER A 84 12.73 -42.41 -27.41
C SER A 84 12.17 -43.14 -26.19
N GLN A 85 12.81 -44.24 -25.78
CA GLN A 85 12.44 -45.01 -24.59
C GLN A 85 12.64 -44.19 -23.30
N LEU A 86 13.75 -43.47 -23.17
CA LEU A 86 14.02 -42.57 -22.04
C LEU A 86 12.98 -41.45 -21.96
N GLN A 87 12.69 -40.79 -23.10
CA GLN A 87 11.67 -39.74 -23.19
C GLN A 87 10.27 -40.26 -22.84
N LYS A 88 9.83 -41.38 -23.43
CA LYS A 88 8.55 -42.02 -23.11
C LYS A 88 8.48 -42.44 -21.64
N GLY A 89 9.56 -43.02 -21.12
CA GLY A 89 9.71 -43.42 -19.72
C GLY A 89 9.57 -42.24 -18.76
N SER A 90 10.26 -41.12 -19.03
CA SER A 90 10.21 -39.90 -18.21
C SER A 90 8.87 -39.15 -18.30
N LEU A 91 8.14 -39.30 -19.41
CA LEU A 91 6.76 -38.81 -19.57
C LEU A 91 5.74 -39.67 -18.80
N LEU A 92 5.88 -41.00 -18.86
CA LEU A 92 5.03 -41.95 -18.14
C LEU A 92 5.32 -41.97 -16.63
N PHE A 93 6.58 -41.74 -16.24
CA PHE A 93 7.01 -41.60 -14.86
C PHE A 93 6.61 -40.24 -14.29
N LYS A 94 5.32 -40.09 -13.99
CA LYS A 94 4.83 -38.96 -13.22
C LYS A 94 5.22 -39.14 -11.76
N CYS A 95 6.22 -38.38 -11.29
CA CYS A 95 6.41 -38.12 -9.87
C CYS A 95 5.19 -37.35 -9.33
N GLY A 96 4.14 -38.09 -8.97
CA GLY A 96 3.21 -37.63 -7.94
C GLY A 96 3.91 -37.55 -6.58
N PRO A 97 3.19 -37.16 -5.51
CA PRO A 97 3.72 -37.19 -4.16
C PRO A 97 3.86 -38.66 -3.69
N VAL A 98 4.93 -39.31 -4.13
CA VAL A 98 5.30 -40.64 -3.64
C VAL A 98 6.01 -40.42 -2.32
N SER A 99 5.34 -40.69 -1.20
CA SER A 99 6.05 -40.83 0.07
C SER A 99 6.93 -42.08 -0.03
N LEU A 100 8.22 -41.86 -0.28
CA LEU A 100 9.19 -42.92 -0.43
C LEU A 100 9.56 -43.45 0.95
N THR A 101 9.53 -44.77 1.11
CA THR A 101 9.91 -45.41 2.38
C THR A 101 11.38 -45.79 2.32
N PHE A 102 12.23 -45.17 3.13
CA PHE A 102 13.65 -45.55 3.22
C PHE A 102 13.84 -46.85 4.01
N VAL A 103 14.97 -47.53 3.82
CA VAL A 103 15.38 -48.68 4.65
C VAL A 103 15.83 -48.19 6.04
N SER A 104 16.65 -47.15 6.04
CA SER A 104 17.12 -46.44 7.24
C SER A 104 16.12 -45.33 7.62
N THR A 105 15.98 -45.04 8.91
CA THR A 105 15.25 -43.84 9.37
C THR A 105 15.99 -42.57 8.92
N PRO A 106 15.37 -41.66 8.15
CA PRO A 106 16.04 -40.45 7.68
C PRO A 106 16.53 -39.57 8.81
N SER A 107 17.84 -39.33 8.83
CA SER A 107 18.54 -38.51 9.82
C SER A 107 19.84 -38.00 9.20
N GLY A 108 20.21 -36.76 9.52
CA GLY A 108 21.36 -36.09 8.89
C GLY A 108 21.18 -35.82 7.38
N GLY A 109 22.27 -35.39 6.73
CA GLY A 109 22.27 -35.07 5.30
C GLY A 109 22.13 -36.29 4.39
N PHE A 110 21.57 -36.08 3.19
CA PHE A 110 21.45 -37.12 2.18
C PHE A 110 22.81 -37.48 1.56
N ILE A 111 23.06 -38.76 1.35
CA ILE A 111 24.30 -39.28 0.74
C ILE A 111 23.97 -39.80 -0.67
N SER A 112 24.51 -39.13 -1.68
CA SER A 112 24.25 -39.45 -3.08
C SER A 112 24.92 -40.76 -3.53
N SER A 113 24.16 -41.57 -4.27
CA SER A 113 24.60 -42.78 -4.94
C SER A 113 25.02 -42.56 -6.41
N LEU A 114 25.23 -41.32 -6.87
CA LEU A 114 25.68 -40.99 -8.22
C LEU A 114 27.18 -41.24 -8.44
N PRO A 115 27.67 -41.37 -9.69
CA PRO A 115 29.09 -41.52 -9.99
C PRO A 115 29.94 -40.37 -9.40
N PRO A 116 31.09 -40.66 -8.77
CA PRO A 116 31.81 -41.94 -8.78
C PRO A 116 31.32 -43.00 -7.78
N HIS A 117 30.32 -42.72 -6.95
CA HIS A 117 29.85 -43.57 -5.85
C HIS A 117 28.73 -44.57 -6.24
N LEU A 118 28.42 -44.70 -7.53
CA LEU A 118 27.37 -45.56 -8.05
C LEU A 118 27.80 -47.03 -8.13
N HIS A 119 27.82 -47.71 -6.98
CA HIS A 119 28.23 -49.11 -6.87
C HIS A 119 27.13 -50.11 -7.28
N ALA A 120 25.86 -49.83 -6.97
CA ALA A 120 24.71 -50.67 -7.33
C ALA A 120 23.40 -49.86 -7.33
N GLN A 121 22.37 -50.33 -8.05
CA GLN A 121 21.05 -49.71 -8.03
C GLN A 121 20.47 -49.68 -6.60
N ASN A 122 19.95 -48.52 -6.17
CA ASN A 122 19.27 -48.34 -4.88
C ASN A 122 20.07 -48.90 -3.69
N SER A 123 21.31 -48.45 -3.57
CA SER A 123 22.25 -48.86 -2.52
C SER A 123 22.63 -47.69 -1.60
N GLY A 124 23.38 -47.97 -0.52
CA GLY A 124 23.80 -46.98 0.46
C GLY A 124 22.76 -46.69 1.57
N PRO A 125 23.08 -45.76 2.49
CA PRO A 125 22.26 -45.51 3.69
C PRO A 125 20.89 -44.88 3.36
N CYS A 126 20.79 -44.16 2.23
CA CYS A 126 19.55 -43.54 1.74
C CYS A 126 18.78 -44.44 0.74
N ALA A 127 19.01 -45.76 0.75
CA ALA A 127 18.30 -46.71 -0.08
C ALA A 127 16.80 -46.81 0.28
N LEU A 128 15.97 -47.01 -0.74
CA LEU A 128 14.52 -47.21 -0.62
C LEU A 128 14.18 -48.66 -0.26
N SER A 129 13.21 -48.86 0.62
CA SER A 129 12.72 -50.18 1.00
C SER A 129 12.05 -50.91 -0.19
N PRO A 130 12.55 -52.07 -0.63
CA PRO A 130 11.95 -52.81 -1.75
C PRO A 130 10.59 -53.44 -1.38
N HIS A 131 10.28 -53.53 -0.08
CA HIS A 131 9.03 -54.09 0.42
C HIS A 131 7.88 -53.06 0.48
N SER A 132 8.17 -51.76 0.33
CA SER A 132 7.13 -50.73 0.33
C SER A 132 6.38 -50.65 -1.00
N LYS A 133 5.05 -50.66 -0.92
CA LYS A 133 4.18 -50.54 -2.10
C LYS A 133 4.31 -49.18 -2.80
N SER A 134 4.63 -48.10 -2.10
CA SER A 134 4.82 -46.76 -2.70
C SER A 134 6.09 -46.72 -3.57
N ASN A 135 7.16 -47.38 -3.12
CA ASN A 135 8.46 -47.40 -3.81
C ASN A 135 8.44 -48.19 -5.13
N ARG A 136 7.50 -49.12 -5.33
CA ARG A 136 7.52 -50.08 -6.45
C ARG A 136 7.58 -49.41 -7.83
N GLY A 137 6.86 -48.30 -8.02
CA GLY A 137 6.88 -47.53 -9.27
C GLY A 137 8.22 -46.82 -9.50
N PHE A 138 8.76 -46.21 -8.44
CA PHE A 138 10.06 -45.55 -8.44
C PHE A 138 11.20 -46.54 -8.77
N LEU A 139 11.31 -47.62 -7.99
CA LEU A 139 12.36 -48.62 -8.12
C LEU A 139 12.36 -49.31 -9.49
N LYS A 140 11.18 -49.54 -10.09
CA LYS A 140 11.08 -50.12 -11.44
C LYS A 140 11.58 -49.14 -12.51
N TYR A 141 11.29 -47.85 -12.38
CA TYR A 141 11.76 -46.86 -13.35
C TYR A 141 13.26 -46.57 -13.19
N GLU A 142 13.73 -46.43 -11.95
CA GLU A 142 15.17 -46.32 -11.63
C GLU A 142 15.98 -47.50 -12.19
N ALA A 143 15.49 -48.73 -12.03
CA ALA A 143 16.11 -49.91 -12.64
C ALA A 143 16.26 -49.77 -14.16
N SER A 144 15.20 -49.32 -14.84
CA SER A 144 15.20 -49.14 -16.30
C SER A 144 16.19 -48.07 -16.77
N VAL A 145 16.35 -46.97 -16.03
CA VAL A 145 17.32 -45.92 -16.36
C VAL A 145 18.74 -46.37 -16.03
N TYR A 146 18.94 -47.13 -14.95
CA TYR A 146 20.24 -47.68 -14.55
C TYR A 146 20.77 -48.75 -15.54
N GLU A 147 19.92 -49.65 -16.02
CA GLU A 147 20.30 -50.60 -17.08
C GLU A 147 20.57 -49.88 -18.42
N MET A 148 19.82 -48.81 -18.73
CA MET A 148 20.13 -47.96 -19.88
C MET A 148 21.49 -47.26 -19.73
N PHE A 149 21.84 -46.79 -18.52
CA PHE A 149 23.15 -46.18 -18.23
C PHE A 149 24.29 -47.17 -18.48
N LYS A 150 24.19 -48.41 -17.97
CA LYS A 150 25.15 -49.48 -18.26
C LYS A 150 25.28 -49.74 -19.75
N PHE A 151 24.16 -49.94 -20.44
CA PHE A 151 24.14 -50.28 -21.87
C PHE A 151 24.80 -49.18 -22.72
N VAL A 152 24.41 -47.92 -22.52
CA VAL A 152 25.00 -46.76 -23.23
C VAL A 152 26.49 -46.57 -22.85
N GLY A 153 26.91 -47.02 -21.68
CA GLY A 153 28.33 -47.14 -21.29
C GLY A 153 29.12 -48.16 -22.12
N THR A 154 28.51 -49.29 -22.48
CA THR A 154 29.15 -50.35 -23.28
C THR A 154 29.22 -50.06 -24.79
N ILE A 155 28.39 -49.14 -25.32
CA ILE A 155 28.43 -48.75 -26.73
C ILE A 155 29.80 -48.16 -27.07
N SER A 156 30.56 -48.91 -27.87
CA SER A 156 31.86 -48.51 -28.42
C SER A 156 31.66 -48.09 -29.87
N ILE A 157 32.06 -46.86 -30.20
CA ILE A 157 31.93 -46.33 -31.56
C ILE A 157 33.17 -46.72 -32.38
N PRO A 158 33.03 -47.37 -33.55
CA PRO A 158 34.15 -47.69 -34.43
C PRO A 158 34.94 -46.44 -34.86
N ALA A 159 36.24 -46.58 -35.09
CA ALA A 159 37.11 -45.45 -35.46
C ALA A 159 36.66 -44.71 -36.74
N ALA A 160 35.97 -45.41 -37.65
CA ALA A 160 35.44 -44.87 -38.91
C ALA A 160 34.11 -44.09 -38.79
N ALA A 161 33.52 -43.98 -37.59
CA ALA A 161 32.28 -43.24 -37.39
C ALA A 161 32.50 -41.72 -37.38
N ASP A 162 31.54 -40.99 -37.94
CA ASP A 162 31.52 -39.53 -37.99
C ASP A 162 31.37 -38.86 -36.60
N ASP A 163 31.66 -37.56 -36.55
CA ASP A 163 31.52 -36.77 -35.32
C ASP A 163 30.06 -36.54 -34.92
N ALA A 164 29.11 -36.68 -35.85
CA ALA A 164 27.68 -36.56 -35.58
C ALA A 164 27.20 -37.71 -34.68
N LEU A 165 27.46 -38.97 -35.04
CA LEU A 165 27.10 -40.15 -34.24
C LEU A 165 27.82 -40.16 -32.88
N ARG A 166 29.07 -39.70 -32.83
CA ARG A 166 29.81 -39.46 -31.57
C ARG A 166 29.14 -38.37 -30.72
N GLY A 167 28.64 -37.30 -31.34
CA GLY A 167 27.83 -36.27 -30.71
C GLY A 167 26.50 -36.81 -30.15
N GLU A 168 25.80 -37.64 -30.92
CA GLU A 168 24.53 -38.24 -30.50
C GLU A 168 24.69 -39.17 -29.29
N LEU A 169 25.72 -40.03 -29.28
CA LEU A 169 25.99 -40.91 -28.14
C LEU A 169 26.39 -40.13 -26.89
N ARG A 170 27.19 -39.06 -27.02
CA ARG A 170 27.49 -38.14 -25.91
C ARG A 170 26.22 -37.52 -25.35
N SER A 171 25.37 -36.95 -26.21
CA SER A 171 24.09 -36.38 -25.81
C SER A 171 23.16 -37.41 -25.15
N LEU A 172 23.14 -38.68 -25.60
CA LEU A 172 22.38 -39.73 -24.93
C LEU A 172 22.95 -40.07 -23.54
N ARG A 173 24.28 -40.14 -23.39
CA ARG A 173 24.94 -40.32 -22.07
C ARG A 173 24.56 -39.19 -21.12
N ASP A 174 24.63 -37.95 -21.58
CA ASP A 174 24.27 -36.78 -20.77
C ASP A 174 22.79 -36.79 -20.35
N LEU A 175 21.88 -37.18 -21.26
CA LEU A 175 20.45 -37.33 -20.95
C LEU A 175 20.19 -38.43 -19.91
N VAL A 176 20.84 -39.58 -20.01
CA VAL A 176 20.66 -40.69 -19.05
C VAL A 176 21.23 -40.31 -17.68
N VAL A 177 22.42 -39.69 -17.62
CA VAL A 177 23.02 -39.19 -16.37
C VAL A 177 22.16 -38.08 -15.77
N SER A 178 21.58 -37.19 -16.58
CA SER A 178 20.64 -36.17 -16.13
C SER A 178 19.37 -36.78 -15.53
N GLU A 179 18.85 -37.89 -16.08
CA GLU A 179 17.66 -38.55 -15.55
C GLU A 179 17.97 -39.33 -14.26
N LEU A 180 19.15 -39.96 -14.13
CA LEU A 180 19.61 -40.51 -12.85
C LEU A 180 19.75 -39.41 -11.79
N ARG A 181 20.37 -38.27 -12.12
CA ARG A 181 20.43 -37.09 -11.22
C ARG A 181 19.04 -36.60 -10.80
N ARG A 182 18.07 -36.63 -11.73
CA ARG A 182 16.68 -36.25 -11.44
C ARG A 182 16.01 -37.21 -10.46
N LEU A 183 16.26 -38.52 -10.57
CA LEU A 183 15.75 -39.53 -9.63
C LEU A 183 16.44 -39.42 -8.27
N GLU A 184 17.76 -39.25 -8.25
CA GLU A 184 18.55 -39.01 -7.03
C GLU A 184 18.00 -37.82 -6.24
N SER A 185 17.76 -36.69 -6.91
CA SER A 185 17.20 -35.47 -6.31
C SER A 185 15.80 -35.67 -5.72
N VAL A 186 15.01 -36.64 -6.20
CA VAL A 186 13.71 -36.99 -5.60
C VAL A 186 13.91 -37.80 -4.30
N LYS A 187 14.91 -38.69 -4.24
CA LYS A 187 15.27 -39.36 -2.98
C LYS A 187 15.85 -38.38 -1.96
N GLU A 188 16.73 -37.48 -2.40
CA GLU A 188 17.28 -36.40 -1.57
C GLU A 188 16.16 -35.56 -0.94
N HIS A 189 15.24 -35.06 -1.77
CA HIS A 189 14.11 -34.25 -1.31
C HIS A 189 13.27 -34.97 -0.25
N GLU A 190 12.87 -36.22 -0.49
CA GLU A 190 12.03 -36.99 0.44
C GLU A 190 12.80 -37.41 1.71
N TRP A 191 14.11 -37.68 1.62
CA TRP A 191 14.97 -37.93 2.79
C TRP A 191 15.07 -36.69 3.68
N CYS A 192 15.44 -35.55 3.08
CA CYS A 192 15.53 -34.26 3.78
C CYS A 192 14.19 -33.88 4.41
N ARG A 193 13.09 -34.03 3.66
CA ARG A 193 11.71 -33.81 4.14
C ARG A 193 11.36 -34.66 5.38
N GLN A 194 11.70 -35.96 5.37
CA GLN A 194 11.42 -36.86 6.50
C GLN A 194 12.32 -36.56 7.71
N ALA A 195 13.62 -36.35 7.50
CA ALA A 195 14.58 -36.00 8.56
C ALA A 195 14.21 -34.66 9.24
N ASN A 196 13.92 -33.63 8.45
CA ASN A 196 13.52 -32.30 8.93
C ASN A 196 12.24 -32.33 9.79
N ARG A 197 11.32 -33.27 9.55
CA ARG A 197 10.07 -33.40 10.32
C ARG A 197 10.29 -34.13 11.66
N MET A 198 11.29 -35.00 11.75
CA MET A 198 11.63 -35.68 13.01
C MET A 198 12.41 -34.76 13.98
N ASP A 199 13.13 -33.78 13.45
CA ASP A 199 13.92 -32.80 14.23
C ASP A 199 13.03 -31.73 14.90
N THR A 200 11.81 -31.50 14.39
CA THR A 200 10.83 -30.60 15.01
C THR A 200 10.08 -31.30 16.15
N SER A 201 10.23 -30.81 17.39
CA SER A 201 9.61 -31.38 18.60
C SER A 201 8.08 -31.32 18.64
N SER A 202 7.43 -30.67 17.68
CA SER A 202 6.00 -30.77 17.40
C SER A 202 5.72 -30.61 15.90
N ASP A 203 4.70 -31.29 15.39
CA ASP A 203 4.17 -31.10 14.02
C ASP A 203 3.72 -29.64 13.77
N ASP A 204 3.50 -28.86 14.83
CA ASP A 204 3.13 -27.44 14.75
C ASP A 204 4.27 -26.52 14.29
N ASN A 205 5.54 -26.93 14.30
CA ASN A 205 6.64 -26.09 13.83
C ASN A 205 7.14 -26.47 12.42
N TYR A 206 6.40 -27.32 11.71
CA TYR A 206 6.68 -27.75 10.34
C TYR A 206 5.57 -27.31 9.36
N MET A 207 5.95 -27.05 8.11
CA MET A 207 5.03 -26.69 7.03
C MET A 207 5.37 -27.44 5.73
N ASP A 208 4.41 -28.20 5.18
CA ASP A 208 4.59 -28.84 3.88
C ASP A 208 4.14 -27.97 2.71
N THR A 209 5.11 -27.40 2.00
CA THR A 209 4.92 -26.53 0.84
C THR A 209 4.83 -27.26 -0.51
N ASP A 210 5.08 -28.58 -0.57
CA ASP A 210 4.98 -29.34 -1.83
C ASP A 210 3.64 -29.16 -2.60
N PRO A 211 2.46 -28.93 -1.96
CA PRO A 211 1.22 -28.58 -2.66
C PRO A 211 1.29 -27.33 -3.57
N PHE A 212 2.17 -26.37 -3.30
CA PHE A 212 2.32 -25.14 -4.10
C PHE A 212 3.15 -25.32 -5.37
N TYR A 213 3.90 -26.43 -5.50
CA TYR A 213 4.76 -26.72 -6.66
C TYR A 213 4.17 -27.71 -7.65
N LYS A 214 2.99 -28.27 -7.36
CA LYS A 214 2.32 -29.23 -8.23
C LYS A 214 1.84 -28.50 -9.49
N PRO A 215 2.28 -28.87 -10.71
CA PRO A 215 1.79 -28.23 -11.92
C PRO A 215 0.31 -28.54 -12.09
N ILE A 216 -0.52 -27.50 -12.07
CA ILE A 216 -2.00 -27.60 -12.06
C ILE A 216 -2.53 -28.37 -13.28
N PHE A 217 -1.91 -28.16 -14.44
CA PHE A 217 -2.11 -28.95 -15.64
C PHE A 217 -0.77 -29.51 -16.10
N ASP A 218 -0.75 -30.67 -16.76
CA ASP A 218 0.49 -31.22 -17.33
C ASP A 218 0.92 -30.36 -18.51
N ARG A 219 1.84 -29.43 -18.27
CA ARG A 219 2.34 -28.43 -19.25
C ARG A 219 3.03 -29.03 -20.48
N ARG A 220 3.17 -30.36 -20.53
CA ARG A 220 3.68 -31.13 -21.67
C ARG A 220 2.55 -31.56 -22.63
N ASP A 221 1.29 -31.44 -22.23
CA ASP A 221 0.11 -31.69 -23.06
C ASP A 221 -0.49 -30.37 -23.58
N LYS A 222 -0.62 -30.26 -24.91
CA LYS A 222 -1.24 -29.11 -25.59
C LYS A 222 -2.71 -28.94 -25.23
N ALA A 223 -3.42 -30.04 -24.95
CA ALA A 223 -4.84 -30.00 -24.62
C ALA A 223 -5.05 -29.34 -23.23
N GLY A 224 -4.25 -29.73 -22.23
CA GLY A 224 -4.20 -29.07 -20.92
C GLY A 224 -3.94 -27.55 -20.96
N LEU A 225 -3.12 -27.06 -21.90
CA LEU A 225 -2.86 -25.61 -22.05
C LEU A 225 -4.10 -24.81 -22.45
N ILE A 226 -5.01 -25.39 -23.25
CA ILE A 226 -6.27 -24.75 -23.64
C ILE A 226 -7.18 -24.61 -22.41
N ILE A 227 -7.31 -25.67 -21.61
CA ILE A 227 -8.11 -25.68 -20.38
C ILE A 227 -7.57 -24.68 -19.36
N TYR A 228 -6.25 -24.65 -19.17
CA TYR A 228 -5.58 -23.66 -18.32
C TYR A 228 -5.88 -22.22 -18.76
N SER A 229 -5.77 -21.94 -20.06
CA SER A 229 -6.01 -20.60 -20.62
C SER A 229 -7.45 -20.13 -20.39
N CYS A 230 -8.45 -20.98 -20.68
CA CYS A 230 -9.86 -20.71 -20.39
C CYS A 230 -10.12 -20.48 -18.90
N SER A 231 -9.46 -21.25 -18.03
CA SER A 231 -9.58 -21.15 -16.58
C SER A 231 -9.02 -19.82 -16.05
N ILE A 232 -7.81 -19.42 -16.48
CA ILE A 232 -7.21 -18.14 -16.12
C ILE A 232 -8.04 -16.96 -16.62
N ILE A 233 -8.52 -16.97 -17.87
CA ILE A 233 -9.39 -15.91 -18.42
C ILE A 233 -10.68 -15.78 -17.58
N THR A 234 -11.29 -16.92 -17.22
CA THR A 234 -12.49 -16.94 -16.36
C THR A 234 -12.19 -16.35 -14.97
N MET A 235 -11.04 -16.66 -14.38
CA MET A 235 -10.62 -16.10 -13.08
C MET A 235 -10.30 -14.60 -13.14
N ILE A 236 -9.70 -14.10 -14.22
CA ILE A 236 -9.49 -12.66 -14.41
C ILE A 236 -10.85 -11.93 -14.39
N LEU A 237 -11.83 -12.43 -15.16
CA LEU A 237 -13.18 -11.85 -15.22
C LEU A 237 -13.95 -11.97 -13.89
N TYR A 238 -13.84 -13.12 -13.21
CA TYR A 238 -14.49 -13.38 -11.93
C TYR A 238 -13.90 -12.51 -10.80
N LEU A 239 -12.58 -12.55 -10.61
CA LEU A 239 -11.91 -11.97 -9.45
C LEU A 239 -11.52 -10.49 -9.63
N SER A 240 -11.08 -10.08 -10.82
CA SER A 240 -10.69 -8.68 -11.07
C SER A 240 -11.86 -7.80 -11.53
N PHE A 241 -12.70 -8.31 -12.43
CA PHE A 241 -13.82 -7.53 -12.99
C PHE A 241 -15.16 -7.73 -12.24
N GLY A 242 -15.24 -8.73 -11.36
CA GLY A 242 -16.44 -8.99 -10.55
C GLY A 242 -17.59 -9.63 -11.33
N LEU A 243 -17.29 -10.40 -12.39
CA LEU A 243 -18.29 -11.21 -13.09
C LEU A 243 -18.99 -12.13 -12.07
N THR A 244 -20.31 -12.25 -12.13
CA THR A 244 -21.03 -13.08 -11.15
C THR A 244 -20.79 -14.57 -11.39
N THR A 245 -20.96 -15.41 -10.36
CA THR A 245 -20.90 -16.88 -10.50
C THR A 245 -21.85 -17.40 -11.59
N ARG A 246 -23.03 -16.77 -11.76
CA ARG A 246 -23.97 -17.09 -12.86
C ARG A 246 -23.39 -16.73 -14.22
N GLY A 247 -22.78 -15.55 -14.34
CA GLY A 247 -22.07 -15.12 -15.55
C GLY A 247 -20.90 -16.03 -15.92
N CYS A 248 -20.13 -16.50 -14.93
CA CYS A 248 -19.03 -17.44 -15.14
C CYS A 248 -19.53 -18.80 -15.66
N LYS A 249 -20.64 -19.33 -15.13
CA LYS A 249 -21.24 -20.58 -15.64
C LYS A 249 -21.67 -20.45 -17.11
N VAL A 250 -22.21 -19.29 -17.51
CA VAL A 250 -22.54 -19.01 -18.93
C VAL A 250 -21.28 -18.89 -19.79
N LEU A 251 -20.25 -18.17 -19.32
CA LEU A 251 -18.96 -18.03 -20.01
C LEU A 251 -18.30 -19.40 -20.27
N LEU A 252 -18.22 -20.24 -19.23
CA LEU A 252 -17.64 -21.58 -19.31
C LEU A 252 -18.45 -22.48 -20.25
N ALA A 253 -19.80 -22.43 -20.19
CA ALA A 253 -20.65 -23.16 -21.13
C ALA A 253 -20.44 -22.70 -22.59
N GLY A 254 -20.24 -21.40 -22.82
CA GLY A 254 -19.87 -20.83 -24.12
C GLY A 254 -18.51 -21.36 -24.60
N MET A 255 -17.46 -21.23 -23.79
CA MET A 255 -16.11 -21.75 -24.10
C MET A 255 -16.14 -23.25 -24.41
N ARG A 256 -16.83 -24.06 -23.59
CA ARG A 256 -17.03 -25.51 -23.83
C ARG A 256 -17.71 -25.79 -25.18
N SER A 257 -18.69 -24.97 -25.57
CA SER A 257 -19.39 -25.10 -26.84
C SER A 257 -18.51 -24.74 -28.04
N ILE A 258 -17.70 -23.69 -27.92
CA ILE A 258 -16.72 -23.28 -28.94
C ILE A 258 -15.66 -24.38 -29.12
N ILE A 259 -15.04 -24.87 -28.04
CA ILE A 259 -14.05 -25.96 -28.09
C ILE A 259 -14.66 -27.19 -28.76
N ARG A 260 -15.88 -27.58 -28.39
CA ARG A 260 -16.58 -28.72 -29.01
C ARG A 260 -16.82 -28.50 -30.51
N LEU A 261 -17.22 -27.30 -30.94
CA LEU A 261 -17.44 -26.99 -32.35
C LEU A 261 -16.13 -27.03 -33.15
N CYS A 262 -15.04 -26.47 -32.62
CA CYS A 262 -13.72 -26.53 -33.25
C CYS A 262 -13.22 -27.98 -33.41
N LEU A 263 -13.43 -28.84 -32.41
CA LEU A 263 -13.07 -30.26 -32.49
C LEU A 263 -13.89 -31.00 -33.57
N LEU A 264 -15.21 -30.76 -33.65
CA LEU A 264 -16.06 -31.37 -34.69
C LEU A 264 -15.61 -30.98 -36.11
N LEU A 265 -15.20 -29.72 -36.32
CA LEU A 265 -14.64 -29.26 -37.60
C LEU A 265 -13.26 -29.87 -37.89
N ALA A 266 -12.40 -30.05 -36.87
CA ALA A 266 -11.09 -30.67 -37.01
C ALA A 266 -11.16 -32.17 -37.35
N VAL A 267 -12.09 -32.91 -36.74
CA VAL A 267 -12.34 -34.33 -37.06
C VAL A 267 -12.83 -34.49 -38.51
N GLY A 268 -13.72 -33.60 -38.97
CA GLY A 268 -14.12 -33.53 -40.38
C GLY A 268 -12.98 -33.19 -41.36
N SER A 269 -11.82 -32.76 -40.85
CA SER A 269 -10.61 -32.42 -41.62
C SER A 269 -9.50 -33.49 -41.54
N GLY A 270 -9.77 -34.65 -40.93
CA GLY A 270 -8.79 -35.74 -40.80
C GLY A 270 -7.73 -35.57 -39.71
N LEU A 271 -7.88 -34.59 -38.82
CA LEU A 271 -6.94 -34.36 -37.70
C LEU A 271 -7.34 -35.17 -36.46
N HIS A 272 -6.53 -36.15 -36.08
CA HIS A 272 -6.69 -36.87 -34.82
C HIS A 272 -6.55 -35.91 -33.61
N THR A 273 -7.66 -35.69 -32.91
CA THR A 273 -7.76 -34.83 -31.72
C THR A 273 -8.60 -35.51 -30.64
N ASP A 274 -8.39 -35.14 -29.37
CA ASP A 274 -9.20 -35.66 -28.27
C ASP A 274 -10.61 -35.03 -28.29
N GLU A 275 -11.58 -35.77 -28.81
CA GLU A 275 -12.99 -35.37 -28.91
C GLU A 275 -13.64 -35.01 -27.55
N GLN A 276 -13.01 -35.38 -26.44
CA GLN A 276 -13.53 -35.16 -25.09
C GLN A 276 -12.88 -33.99 -24.35
N LEU A 277 -11.93 -33.28 -24.95
CA LEU A 277 -11.23 -32.14 -24.33
C LEU A 277 -12.19 -31.09 -23.73
N TRP A 278 -13.28 -30.74 -24.43
CA TRP A 278 -14.29 -29.79 -23.93
C TRP A 278 -14.99 -30.25 -22.62
N LYS A 279 -14.89 -31.53 -22.25
CA LYS A 279 -15.42 -32.04 -20.99
C LYS A 279 -14.54 -31.65 -19.80
N LEU A 280 -13.22 -31.54 -20.02
CA LEU A 280 -12.20 -31.23 -19.01
C LEU A 280 -12.28 -29.78 -18.49
N LEU A 281 -12.80 -28.83 -19.27
CA LEU A 281 -13.01 -27.46 -18.79
C LEU A 281 -14.12 -27.45 -17.75
N ALA A 282 -13.85 -26.94 -16.55
CA ALA A 282 -14.81 -26.84 -15.45
C ALA A 282 -16.17 -26.22 -15.85
N LYS A 283 -17.23 -26.59 -15.13
CA LYS A 283 -18.60 -26.07 -15.35
C LYS A 283 -18.94 -24.86 -14.49
N ASP A 284 -18.10 -24.56 -13.51
CA ASP A 284 -18.29 -23.54 -12.49
C ASP A 284 -16.93 -22.97 -12.04
N PRO A 285 -16.89 -21.74 -11.51
CA PRO A 285 -15.65 -21.12 -11.08
C PRO A 285 -15.09 -21.68 -9.75
N GLU A 286 -15.87 -22.44 -8.97
CA GLU A 286 -15.41 -23.00 -7.69
C GLU A 286 -14.43 -24.15 -7.94
N THR A 287 -14.78 -25.06 -8.87
CA THR A 287 -13.87 -26.11 -9.37
C THR A 287 -12.53 -25.51 -9.87
N ILE A 288 -12.58 -24.38 -10.58
CA ILE A 288 -11.37 -23.70 -11.08
C ILE A 288 -10.51 -23.12 -9.95
N ILE A 289 -11.14 -22.60 -8.89
CA ILE A 289 -10.43 -22.06 -7.72
C ILE A 289 -9.66 -23.17 -6.98
N ASP A 290 -10.28 -24.34 -6.86
CA ASP A 290 -9.70 -25.53 -6.24
C ASP A 290 -8.58 -26.11 -7.12
N GLU A 291 -8.81 -26.27 -8.43
CA GLU A 291 -7.79 -26.72 -9.40
C GLU A 291 -6.56 -25.80 -9.38
N LEU A 292 -6.75 -24.48 -9.45
CA LEU A 292 -5.65 -23.51 -9.44
C LEU A 292 -4.97 -23.34 -8.06
N ASN A 293 -5.49 -23.95 -6.98
CA ASN A 293 -5.01 -23.79 -5.60
C ASN A 293 -4.87 -22.31 -5.16
N ILE A 294 -5.85 -21.47 -5.54
CA ILE A 294 -5.85 -20.02 -5.25
C ILE A 294 -6.68 -19.63 -4.02
N ASP A 295 -7.36 -20.57 -3.36
CA ASP A 295 -8.08 -20.28 -2.12
C ASP A 295 -7.12 -20.03 -0.93
N PRO A 296 -7.36 -19.02 -0.07
CA PRO A 296 -6.59 -18.88 1.17
C PRO A 296 -6.98 -19.95 2.20
N PHE A 297 -5.99 -20.57 2.82
CA PHE A 297 -6.20 -21.34 4.04
C PHE A 297 -6.63 -20.40 5.16
N THR A 298 -7.87 -20.57 5.64
CA THR A 298 -8.48 -19.74 6.68
C THR A 298 -9.00 -20.60 7.83
N ARG A 299 -8.80 -20.12 9.06
CA ARG A 299 -9.47 -20.63 10.26
C ARG A 299 -10.74 -19.81 10.48
N SER A 300 -11.84 -20.51 10.69
CA SER A 300 -13.15 -19.90 10.94
C SER A 300 -13.41 -19.87 12.45
N TYR A 301 -13.78 -18.71 12.97
CA TYR A 301 -14.14 -18.52 14.37
C TYR A 301 -15.58 -18.03 14.47
N ILE A 302 -16.33 -18.56 15.45
CA ILE A 302 -17.62 -18.00 15.84
C ILE A 302 -17.34 -16.77 16.69
N SER A 303 -17.76 -15.59 16.21
CA SER A 303 -17.54 -14.32 16.90
C SER A 303 -18.81 -13.86 17.59
N CYS A 304 -18.75 -13.64 18.91
CA CYS A 304 -19.87 -13.10 19.67
C CYS A 304 -20.31 -11.74 19.09
N PRO A 305 -21.57 -11.56 18.66
CA PRO A 305 -22.05 -10.32 18.06
C PRO A 305 -21.81 -9.05 18.91
N THR A 306 -21.86 -9.21 20.24
CA THR A 306 -21.82 -8.10 21.21
C THR A 306 -20.39 -7.77 21.69
N CYS A 307 -19.63 -8.75 22.20
CA CYS A 307 -18.28 -8.52 22.76
C CYS A 307 -17.10 -8.93 21.86
N TYR A 308 -17.35 -9.41 20.63
CA TYR A 308 -16.34 -9.83 19.64
C TYR A 308 -15.48 -11.05 20.01
N ALA A 309 -15.62 -11.61 21.22
CA ALA A 309 -14.97 -12.86 21.64
C ALA A 309 -15.08 -13.96 20.58
N LEU A 310 -13.97 -14.64 20.32
CA LEU A 310 -13.84 -15.69 19.32
C LEU A 310 -13.85 -17.07 19.96
N TYR A 311 -14.59 -17.99 19.35
CA TYR A 311 -14.66 -19.40 19.75
C TYR A 311 -14.37 -20.30 18.55
N ASP A 312 -13.65 -21.39 18.79
CA ASP A 312 -13.50 -22.45 17.79
C ASP A 312 -14.87 -23.11 17.54
N PRO A 313 -15.31 -23.28 16.27
CA PRO A 313 -16.62 -23.84 15.93
C PRO A 313 -16.90 -25.25 16.48
N SER A 314 -15.86 -26.04 16.76
CA SER A 314 -15.99 -27.42 17.28
C SER A 314 -16.38 -27.49 18.76
N VAL A 315 -16.05 -26.46 19.54
CA VAL A 315 -16.26 -26.41 21.01
C VAL A 315 -17.01 -25.16 21.47
N ALA A 316 -17.58 -24.37 20.54
CA ALA A 316 -18.29 -23.13 20.86
C ALA A 316 -19.58 -23.39 21.68
N PRO A 317 -19.78 -22.68 22.82
CA PRO A 317 -20.99 -22.77 23.63
C PRO A 317 -22.20 -22.14 22.92
N GLU A 318 -23.43 -22.48 23.32
CA GLU A 318 -24.63 -21.83 22.74
C GLU A 318 -24.68 -20.32 23.04
N LYS A 319 -24.18 -19.91 24.21
CA LYS A 319 -24.12 -18.51 24.69
C LYS A 319 -22.69 -18.11 25.02
N CYS A 320 -22.37 -16.84 24.78
CA CYS A 320 -21.04 -16.29 25.01
C CYS A 320 -20.63 -16.36 26.49
N THR A 321 -19.53 -17.06 26.79
CA THR A 321 -18.97 -17.23 28.15
C THR A 321 -17.89 -16.20 28.51
N SER A 322 -17.43 -15.41 27.54
CA SER A 322 -16.40 -14.37 27.73
C SER A 322 -16.81 -13.31 28.76
N LYS A 323 -15.84 -12.89 29.57
CA LYS A 323 -15.95 -11.84 30.59
C LYS A 323 -14.96 -10.72 30.28
N THR A 324 -15.33 -9.48 30.59
CA THR A 324 -14.41 -8.32 30.49
C THR A 324 -13.38 -8.31 31.62
N THR A 325 -13.83 -8.60 32.85
CA THR A 325 -13.00 -8.71 34.07
C THR A 325 -13.44 -9.94 34.88
N PRO A 326 -12.66 -10.39 35.89
CA PRO A 326 -13.03 -11.53 36.72
C PRO A 326 -14.40 -11.37 37.43
N SER A 327 -14.70 -10.16 37.91
CA SER A 327 -15.96 -9.83 38.61
C SER A 327 -17.17 -9.72 37.69
N CYS A 328 -17.00 -9.43 36.39
CA CYS A 328 -18.12 -9.35 35.46
C CYS A 328 -18.84 -10.69 35.30
N ASN A 329 -20.16 -10.60 35.08
CA ASN A 329 -20.93 -11.71 34.52
C ASN A 329 -20.48 -12.01 33.09
N PRO A 330 -20.58 -13.29 32.63
CA PRO A 330 -20.36 -13.63 31.23
C PRO A 330 -21.29 -12.84 30.29
N CYS A 331 -20.81 -12.54 29.08
CA CYS A 331 -21.54 -11.74 28.08
C CYS A 331 -22.94 -12.29 27.73
N GLY A 332 -23.15 -13.62 27.77
CA GLY A 332 -24.47 -14.25 27.68
C GLY A 332 -25.18 -14.21 26.31
N GLU A 333 -24.66 -13.46 25.34
CA GLU A 333 -25.21 -13.32 23.99
C GLU A 333 -25.26 -14.68 23.26
N ASP A 334 -26.40 -15.01 22.64
CA ASP A 334 -26.54 -16.25 21.84
C ASP A 334 -25.57 -16.21 20.64
N LEU A 335 -24.73 -17.23 20.49
CA LEU A 335 -23.75 -17.31 19.39
C LEU A 335 -24.35 -17.84 18.09
N PHE A 336 -25.47 -18.56 18.18
CA PHE A 336 -26.13 -19.25 17.07
C PHE A 336 -27.54 -18.70 16.80
N LYS A 337 -28.00 -18.88 15.56
CA LYS A 337 -29.38 -18.62 15.13
C LYS A 337 -29.95 -19.87 14.47
N ILE A 338 -31.23 -20.12 14.69
CA ILE A 338 -31.99 -21.17 14.03
C ILE A 338 -32.78 -20.51 12.90
N THR A 339 -32.51 -20.91 11.66
CA THR A 339 -33.26 -20.45 10.48
C THR A 339 -34.17 -21.57 10.02
N ARG A 340 -35.48 -21.32 9.92
CA ARG A 340 -36.46 -22.28 9.42
C ARG A 340 -36.73 -22.04 7.94
N PHE A 341 -36.62 -23.07 7.12
CA PHE A 341 -36.92 -23.02 5.68
C PHE A 341 -37.54 -24.35 5.24
N ASN A 342 -38.71 -24.31 4.61
CA ASN A 342 -39.47 -25.49 4.17
C ASN A 342 -39.60 -26.59 5.25
N GLY A 343 -39.93 -26.22 6.49
CA GLY A 343 -40.07 -27.14 7.63
C GLY A 343 -38.74 -27.54 8.31
N ASN A 344 -37.61 -27.49 7.59
CA ASN A 344 -36.30 -27.80 8.15
C ASN A 344 -35.73 -26.63 8.97
N SER A 345 -35.15 -26.94 10.14
CA SER A 345 -34.50 -25.97 11.02
C SER A 345 -32.97 -26.09 10.92
N THR A 346 -32.30 -25.07 10.38
CA THR A 346 -30.84 -25.05 10.24
C THR A 346 -30.21 -24.14 11.31
N ARG A 347 -29.37 -24.72 12.18
CA ARG A 347 -28.54 -23.97 13.14
C ARG A 347 -27.33 -23.40 12.40
N SER A 348 -27.06 -22.11 12.58
CA SER A 348 -25.91 -21.42 11.96
C SER A 348 -25.34 -20.37 12.92
N PRO A 349 -24.03 -20.04 12.87
CA PRO A 349 -23.48 -18.94 13.65
C PRO A 349 -24.16 -17.61 13.32
N ARG A 350 -24.34 -16.74 14.32
CA ARG A 350 -24.87 -15.38 14.08
C ARG A 350 -23.84 -14.50 13.39
N ARG A 351 -22.56 -14.68 13.70
CA ARG A 351 -21.44 -13.97 13.09
C ARG A 351 -20.19 -14.86 13.06
N VAL A 352 -19.45 -14.79 11.96
CA VAL A 352 -18.22 -15.54 11.71
C VAL A 352 -17.09 -14.55 11.46
N TYR A 353 -15.95 -14.76 12.10
CA TYR A 353 -14.69 -14.11 11.76
C TYR A 353 -13.81 -15.14 11.04
N LEU A 354 -13.15 -14.70 9.96
CA LEU A 354 -12.20 -15.54 9.22
C LEU A 354 -10.80 -14.96 9.41
N HIS A 355 -9.88 -15.82 9.81
CA HIS A 355 -8.45 -15.53 10.01
C HIS A 355 -7.65 -16.33 8.98
N GLN A 356 -6.88 -15.67 8.12
CA GLN A 356 -5.96 -16.36 7.20
C GLN A 356 -4.77 -16.91 8.00
N SER A 357 -4.35 -18.14 7.74
CA SER A 357 -3.20 -18.74 8.44
C SER A 357 -1.88 -18.13 7.96
N LEU A 358 -1.11 -17.50 8.86
CA LEU A 358 0.19 -16.89 8.52
C LEU A 358 1.18 -17.91 7.93
N ARG A 359 1.24 -19.12 8.50
CA ARG A 359 2.11 -20.22 8.06
C ARG A 359 1.86 -20.59 6.59
N GLU A 360 0.59 -20.74 6.24
CA GLU A 360 0.15 -21.09 4.89
C GLU A 360 0.38 -19.96 3.89
N TRP A 361 0.19 -18.71 4.33
CA TRP A 361 0.49 -17.54 3.52
C TRP A 361 2.00 -17.42 3.25
N ILE A 362 2.85 -17.56 4.28
CA ILE A 362 4.32 -17.56 4.12
C ILE A 362 4.75 -18.73 3.23
N GLY A 363 4.15 -19.92 3.37
CA GLY A 363 4.46 -21.08 2.53
C GLY A 363 4.20 -20.81 1.04
N ARG A 364 3.04 -20.24 0.70
CA ARG A 364 2.72 -19.83 -0.67
C ARG A 364 3.60 -18.65 -1.14
N PHE A 365 3.92 -17.71 -0.25
CA PHE A 365 4.76 -16.55 -0.54
C PHE A 365 6.21 -16.95 -0.90
N LEU A 366 6.84 -17.82 -0.11
CA LEU A 366 8.18 -18.37 -0.36
C LEU A 366 8.21 -19.40 -1.49
N SER A 367 7.04 -19.86 -1.97
CA SER A 367 6.95 -20.74 -3.14
C SER A 367 7.15 -20.02 -4.47
N ARG A 368 7.28 -18.69 -4.46
CA ARG A 368 7.41 -17.82 -5.63
C ARG A 368 8.88 -17.46 -5.90
N PRO A 369 9.46 -17.85 -7.06
CA PRO A 369 10.88 -17.62 -7.35
C PRO A 369 11.32 -16.16 -7.27
N GLU A 370 10.47 -15.23 -7.72
CA GLU A 370 10.75 -13.79 -7.69
C GLU A 370 10.75 -13.20 -6.28
N VAL A 371 10.00 -13.82 -5.35
CA VAL A 371 9.99 -13.46 -3.93
C VAL A 371 11.22 -14.02 -3.22
N ASP A 372 11.42 -15.34 -3.28
CA ASP A 372 12.51 -16.03 -2.57
C ASP A 372 13.89 -15.50 -3.01
N SER A 373 14.06 -15.18 -4.30
CA SER A 373 15.29 -14.56 -4.82
C SER A 373 15.57 -13.16 -4.29
N CYS A 374 14.55 -12.39 -3.88
CA CYS A 374 14.76 -11.11 -3.20
C CYS A 374 15.18 -11.31 -1.74
N LEU A 375 14.73 -12.40 -1.11
CA LEU A 375 14.94 -12.71 0.31
C LEU A 375 16.29 -13.39 0.59
N ASP A 376 16.95 -13.92 -0.45
CA ASP A 376 18.29 -14.51 -0.38
C ASP A 376 19.42 -13.48 -0.56
N LEU A 377 19.10 -12.22 -0.90
CA LEU A 377 20.10 -11.16 -1.03
C LEU A 377 20.55 -10.69 0.36
N PRO A 378 21.86 -10.65 0.66
CA PRO A 378 22.34 -10.07 1.90
C PRO A 378 22.06 -8.57 1.89
N TYR A 379 21.32 -8.09 2.88
CA TYR A 379 21.13 -6.66 3.06
C TYR A 379 22.49 -6.02 3.42
N THR A 380 22.85 -4.92 2.77
CA THR A 380 24.07 -4.16 3.08
C THR A 380 23.67 -2.72 3.34
N PRO A 381 23.97 -2.13 4.51
CA PRO A 381 23.62 -0.75 4.79
C PRO A 381 24.36 0.21 3.83
N PRO A 382 23.75 1.34 3.45
CA PRO A 382 24.40 2.38 2.65
C PRO A 382 25.58 3.01 3.38
N ASN A 383 26.69 3.22 2.66
CA ASN A 383 27.91 3.87 3.18
C ASN A 383 28.02 5.36 2.73
N ASP A 384 26.95 5.96 2.24
CA ASP A 384 26.91 7.33 1.70
C ASP A 384 26.27 8.36 2.66
N GLY A 385 25.98 7.96 3.89
CA GLY A 385 25.36 8.81 4.91
C GLY A 385 23.85 9.01 4.78
N TYR A 386 23.19 8.30 3.84
CA TYR A 386 21.74 8.33 3.68
C TYR A 386 21.08 7.01 4.07
N MET A 387 19.98 7.11 4.81
CA MET A 387 18.98 6.06 4.94
C MET A 387 18.00 6.14 3.77
N TYR A 388 17.55 4.98 3.33
CA TYR A 388 16.84 4.72 2.08
C TYR A 388 15.64 3.77 2.27
N ASP A 389 15.65 2.91 3.27
CA ASP A 389 14.53 2.04 3.67
C ASP A 389 14.52 1.83 5.19
N ILE A 390 13.51 1.13 5.70
CA ILE A 390 13.34 0.85 7.13
C ILE A 390 14.49 0.05 7.76
N TRP A 391 15.15 -0.78 6.95
CA TRP A 391 16.29 -1.58 7.39
C TRP A 391 17.50 -0.72 7.79
N ASP A 392 17.67 0.47 7.22
CA ASP A 392 18.75 1.38 7.58
C ASP A 392 18.49 2.08 8.94
N GLY A 393 17.24 2.04 9.42
CA GLY A 393 16.83 2.65 10.68
C GLY A 393 17.39 1.94 11.91
N TYR A 394 17.68 2.73 12.96
CA TYR A 394 18.31 2.26 14.19
C TYR A 394 17.64 1.02 14.80
N VAL A 395 16.31 0.95 14.79
CA VAL A 395 15.54 -0.13 15.45
C VAL A 395 15.83 -1.49 14.83
N LEU A 396 15.86 -1.60 13.49
CA LEU A 396 16.13 -2.88 12.82
C LEU A 396 17.63 -3.23 12.84
N GLN A 397 18.52 -2.24 12.71
CA GLN A 397 19.97 -2.43 12.83
C GLN A 397 20.39 -3.03 14.19
N HIS A 398 19.70 -2.63 15.27
CA HIS A 398 20.02 -3.07 16.64
C HIS A 398 19.02 -4.09 17.19
N PHE A 399 18.09 -4.60 16.37
CA PHE A 399 17.12 -5.61 16.83
C PHE A 399 17.84 -6.93 17.12
N VAL A 400 17.51 -7.55 18.26
CA VAL A 400 18.10 -8.82 18.70
C VAL A 400 17.08 -9.94 18.58
N ALA A 401 17.47 -11.07 17.99
CA ALA A 401 16.62 -12.25 17.86
C ALA A 401 16.47 -13.01 19.19
N ALA A 402 15.54 -13.98 19.24
CA ALA A 402 15.29 -14.79 20.44
C ALA A 402 16.52 -15.56 20.96
N ASP A 403 17.49 -15.83 20.10
CA ASP A 403 18.76 -16.50 20.40
C ASP A 403 19.89 -15.56 20.84
N GLY A 404 19.62 -14.25 20.95
CA GLY A 404 20.61 -13.22 21.32
C GLY A 404 21.48 -12.71 20.17
N SER A 405 21.32 -13.23 18.95
CA SER A 405 22.08 -12.74 17.77
C SER A 405 21.43 -11.51 17.11
N PRO A 406 22.19 -10.67 16.38
CA PRO A 406 21.64 -9.58 15.58
C PRO A 406 20.59 -10.09 14.57
N TYR A 407 19.43 -9.43 14.46
CA TYR A 407 18.35 -9.89 13.57
C TYR A 407 18.74 -9.82 12.09
N ILE A 408 19.48 -8.78 11.72
CA ILE A 408 20.07 -8.58 10.38
C ILE A 408 21.45 -9.27 10.32
N ASN A 409 21.76 -9.92 9.20
CA ASN A 409 23.10 -10.40 8.84
C ASN A 409 23.85 -11.21 9.93
N ALA A 410 23.12 -11.96 10.76
CA ALA A 410 23.66 -12.73 11.88
C ALA A 410 24.90 -13.57 11.49
N PRO A 411 26.12 -13.19 11.92
CA PRO A 411 27.32 -13.94 11.60
C PRO A 411 27.26 -15.31 12.28
N GLY A 412 27.24 -16.38 11.48
CA GLY A 412 27.13 -17.75 12.00
C GLY A 412 25.71 -18.24 12.29
N ALA A 413 24.65 -17.55 11.85
CA ALA A 413 23.33 -18.18 11.79
C ALA A 413 23.38 -19.45 10.90
N PRO A 414 22.64 -20.52 11.25
CA PRO A 414 22.65 -21.76 10.47
C PRO A 414 22.34 -21.48 8.99
N PRO A 415 23.14 -22.04 8.04
CA PRO A 415 22.89 -21.85 6.61
C PRO A 415 21.42 -22.14 6.26
N GLY A 416 20.71 -21.11 5.80
CA GLY A 416 19.30 -21.19 5.42
C GLY A 416 18.29 -20.49 6.36
N ASN A 417 18.64 -20.08 7.59
CA ASN A 417 17.65 -19.37 8.42
C ASN A 417 17.23 -18.03 7.80
N LEU A 418 15.92 -17.82 7.61
CA LEU A 418 15.33 -16.60 7.06
C LEU A 418 14.66 -15.79 8.17
N ARG A 419 15.01 -14.51 8.31
CA ARG A 419 14.46 -13.61 9.33
C ARG A 419 13.58 -12.54 8.70
N LEU A 420 12.27 -12.73 8.78
CA LEU A 420 11.28 -11.80 8.21
C LEU A 420 10.87 -10.72 9.21
N ALA A 421 10.65 -9.49 8.75
CA ALA A 421 10.08 -8.41 9.54
C ALA A 421 8.82 -7.87 8.87
N PHE A 422 7.78 -7.55 9.66
CA PHE A 422 6.50 -7.09 9.16
C PHE A 422 6.03 -5.78 9.79
N GLY A 423 5.31 -4.98 8.99
CA GLY A 423 4.52 -3.85 9.46
C GLY A 423 3.03 -4.19 9.49
N LEU A 424 2.32 -3.77 10.53
CA LEU A 424 0.90 -4.05 10.80
C LEU A 424 0.01 -2.84 10.52
N GLY A 425 -1.01 -3.03 9.68
CA GLY A 425 -2.04 -2.06 9.32
C GLY A 425 -3.44 -2.54 9.74
N VAL A 426 -4.27 -1.66 10.29
CA VAL A 426 -5.67 -1.95 10.65
C VAL A 426 -6.52 -0.75 10.22
N ASP A 427 -7.51 -0.99 9.37
CA ASP A 427 -8.35 0.10 8.82
C ASP A 427 -9.81 -0.33 8.62
N SER A 428 -10.73 0.60 8.85
CA SER A 428 -12.17 0.39 8.74
C SER A 428 -12.77 0.97 7.47
N PHE A 429 -13.47 0.14 6.72
CA PHE A 429 -14.14 0.51 5.48
C PHE A 429 -15.65 0.23 5.53
N ASN A 430 -16.40 0.89 4.65
CA ASN A 430 -17.81 0.57 4.40
C ASN A 430 -17.89 -0.48 3.29
N PRO A 431 -18.30 -1.74 3.57
CA PRO A 431 -18.30 -2.82 2.58
C PRO A 431 -19.32 -2.62 1.44
N PHE A 432 -20.21 -1.63 1.53
CA PHE A 432 -21.16 -1.27 0.48
C PHE A 432 -20.77 -0.01 -0.31
N GLY A 433 -19.60 0.58 -0.01
CA GLY A 433 -19.10 1.83 -0.58
C GLY A 433 -19.82 3.07 -0.08
N ASN A 434 -19.20 4.23 -0.28
CA ASN A 434 -19.71 5.54 0.15
C ASN A 434 -20.78 6.09 -0.82
N ARG A 435 -21.90 5.37 -0.98
CA ARG A 435 -23.07 5.88 -1.71
C ARG A 435 -23.99 6.65 -0.76
N ILE A 436 -24.39 7.85 -1.18
CA ILE A 436 -25.04 8.92 -0.38
C ILE A 436 -26.34 8.48 0.35
N ALA A 437 -26.95 7.35 -0.01
CA ALA A 437 -28.24 6.88 0.50
C ALA A 437 -28.26 5.46 1.12
N LYS A 438 -27.16 4.96 1.69
CA LYS A 438 -27.12 3.61 2.33
C LYS A 438 -26.67 3.60 3.80
N LYS A 439 -27.11 2.55 4.51
CA LYS A 439 -26.85 2.31 5.94
C LYS A 439 -25.35 2.45 6.27
N LYS A 440 -25.02 3.17 7.35
CA LYS A 440 -23.66 3.25 7.90
C LYS A 440 -23.28 1.89 8.51
N VAL A 441 -22.60 1.06 7.72
CA VAL A 441 -22.04 -0.23 8.14
C VAL A 441 -20.52 -0.12 8.05
N SER A 442 -19.82 -0.55 9.09
CA SER A 442 -18.36 -0.61 9.11
C SER A 442 -17.90 -2.06 9.22
N SER A 443 -16.93 -2.44 8.40
CA SER A 443 -16.05 -3.61 8.62
C SER A 443 -14.64 -3.08 8.93
N THR A 444 -13.74 -3.92 9.43
CA THR A 444 -12.33 -3.53 9.66
C THR A 444 -11.40 -4.62 9.15
N GLY A 445 -10.48 -4.28 8.25
CA GLY A 445 -9.46 -5.19 7.73
C GLY A 445 -8.17 -5.09 8.54
N VAL A 446 -7.48 -6.22 8.71
CA VAL A 446 -6.17 -6.33 9.35
C VAL A 446 -5.18 -6.83 8.30
N TYR A 447 -4.11 -6.07 8.05
CA TYR A 447 -3.20 -6.25 6.92
C TYR A 447 -1.75 -6.18 7.39
N MET A 448 -0.85 -6.86 6.68
CA MET A 448 0.59 -6.80 6.95
C MET A 448 1.41 -6.71 5.66
N ILE A 449 2.57 -6.05 5.76
CA ILE A 449 3.56 -5.93 4.70
C ILE A 449 4.87 -6.57 5.14
N CYS A 450 5.54 -7.30 4.23
CA CYS A 450 6.84 -7.92 4.49
C CYS A 450 7.97 -6.93 4.18
N TYR A 451 8.70 -6.47 5.18
CA TYR A 451 9.77 -5.48 5.01
C TYR A 451 10.97 -6.02 4.24
N ASN A 452 11.19 -7.33 4.20
CA ASN A 452 12.29 -7.93 3.44
C ASN A 452 12.12 -7.82 1.91
N LEU A 453 10.93 -7.50 1.40
CA LEU A 453 10.75 -7.17 -0.01
C LEU A 453 11.13 -5.70 -0.28
N PRO A 454 11.73 -5.39 -1.44
CA PRO A 454 11.98 -4.01 -1.85
C PRO A 454 10.65 -3.25 -2.02
N PRO A 455 10.62 -1.91 -1.85
CA PRO A 455 9.37 -1.15 -1.78
C PRO A 455 8.45 -1.26 -3.01
N ASP A 456 8.99 -1.54 -4.20
CA ASP A 456 8.21 -1.75 -5.42
C ASP A 456 7.41 -3.07 -5.41
N LEU A 457 7.92 -4.08 -4.71
CA LEU A 457 7.24 -5.37 -4.52
C LEU A 457 6.41 -5.39 -3.23
N ARG A 458 6.90 -4.78 -2.13
CA ARG A 458 6.30 -4.83 -0.78
C ARG A 458 4.81 -4.44 -0.72
N TYR A 459 4.40 -3.44 -1.50
CA TYR A 459 3.04 -2.89 -1.50
C TYR A 459 2.15 -3.41 -2.65
N LEU A 460 2.59 -4.44 -3.38
CA LEU A 460 1.74 -5.10 -4.37
C LEU A 460 0.69 -5.96 -3.66
N PRO A 461 -0.60 -5.92 -4.06
CA PRO A 461 -1.65 -6.73 -3.43
C PRO A 461 -1.36 -8.23 -3.31
N GLU A 462 -0.61 -8.81 -4.25
CA GLU A 462 -0.10 -10.19 -4.25
C GLU A 462 0.98 -10.48 -3.17
N ASN A 463 1.58 -9.45 -2.59
CA ASN A 463 2.65 -9.54 -1.60
C ASN A 463 2.23 -9.02 -0.21
N MET A 464 1.00 -8.53 -0.08
CA MET A 464 0.40 -8.12 1.19
C MET A 464 -0.34 -9.29 1.83
N TYR A 465 -0.17 -9.46 3.14
CA TYR A 465 -0.90 -10.46 3.91
C TYR A 465 -2.17 -9.85 4.51
N LEU A 466 -3.35 -10.36 4.14
CA LEU A 466 -4.62 -9.94 4.71
C LEU A 466 -5.01 -10.93 5.82
N VAL A 467 -4.61 -10.60 7.05
CA VAL A 467 -4.81 -11.42 8.25
C VAL A 467 -6.28 -11.81 8.43
N GLY A 468 -7.19 -10.84 8.27
CA GLY A 468 -8.62 -11.10 8.42
C GLY A 468 -9.47 -9.84 8.28
N VAL A 469 -10.78 -10.05 8.21
CA VAL A 469 -11.78 -8.96 8.15
C VAL A 469 -12.74 -9.10 9.33
N ILE A 470 -12.65 -8.17 10.27
CA ILE A 470 -13.56 -8.05 11.42
C ILE A 470 -14.96 -7.68 10.89
N PRO A 471 -15.97 -8.54 11.09
CA PRO A 471 -17.32 -8.32 10.59
C PRO A 471 -18.05 -7.22 11.37
N GLY A 472 -18.82 -6.40 10.64
CA GLY A 472 -19.70 -5.37 11.19
C GLY A 472 -20.91 -5.89 11.98
N PRO A 473 -21.93 -5.04 12.25
CA PRO A 473 -22.17 -3.75 11.60
C PRO A 473 -21.42 -2.55 12.20
N GLY A 474 -20.96 -2.66 13.45
CA GLY A 474 -20.14 -1.64 14.13
C GLY A 474 -18.65 -1.96 14.06
N LYS A 475 -17.82 -0.96 14.40
CA LYS A 475 -16.41 -1.20 14.74
C LYS A 475 -16.31 -1.89 16.11
N PRO A 476 -15.31 -2.75 16.36
CA PRO A 476 -15.03 -3.20 17.72
C PRO A 476 -14.71 -2.00 18.63
N SER A 477 -15.10 -2.07 19.90
CA SER A 477 -14.63 -1.15 20.93
C SER A 477 -13.12 -1.26 21.14
N LEU A 478 -12.60 -0.42 22.03
CA LEU A 478 -11.16 -0.26 22.23
C LEU A 478 -10.51 -1.54 22.77
N GLU A 479 -11.14 -2.24 23.72
CA GLU A 479 -10.64 -3.53 24.19
C GLU A 479 -11.05 -4.69 23.28
N GLN A 480 -12.22 -4.61 22.65
CA GLN A 480 -12.78 -5.69 21.82
C GLN A 480 -11.91 -6.06 20.62
N ILE A 481 -11.05 -5.14 20.15
CA ILE A 481 -10.10 -5.40 19.06
C ILE A 481 -9.08 -6.50 19.43
N ASN A 482 -8.77 -6.67 20.72
CA ASN A 482 -7.84 -7.70 21.19
C ASN A 482 -8.29 -9.11 20.81
N ASN A 483 -9.60 -9.37 20.72
CA ASN A 483 -10.13 -10.66 20.26
C ASN A 483 -9.71 -10.99 18.81
N ALA A 484 -9.54 -9.98 17.95
CA ALA A 484 -9.09 -10.15 16.57
C ALA A 484 -7.55 -10.12 16.43
N LEU A 485 -6.84 -9.52 17.39
CA LEU A 485 -5.38 -9.49 17.44
C LEU A 485 -4.78 -10.76 18.07
N GLN A 486 -5.49 -11.42 18.99
CA GLN A 486 -4.98 -12.62 19.68
C GLN A 486 -4.65 -13.79 18.72
N PRO A 487 -5.46 -14.12 17.69
CA PRO A 487 -5.09 -15.13 16.69
C PRO A 487 -3.80 -14.77 15.93
N LEU A 488 -3.57 -13.48 15.65
CA LEU A 488 -2.36 -13.01 14.98
C LEU A 488 -1.12 -13.17 15.89
N VAL A 489 -1.25 -12.85 17.17
CA VAL A 489 -0.17 -13.05 18.16
C VAL A 489 0.16 -14.54 18.30
N ASN A 490 -0.87 -15.40 18.36
CA ASN A 490 -0.70 -16.85 18.41
C ASN A 490 0.01 -17.40 17.15
N ASP A 491 -0.28 -16.84 15.96
CA ASP A 491 0.42 -17.19 14.72
C ASP A 491 1.91 -16.79 14.78
N PHE A 492 2.26 -15.64 15.37
CA PHE A 492 3.63 -15.14 15.43
C PHE A 492 4.52 -15.79 16.52
N LEU A 493 3.95 -16.33 17.60
CA LEU A 493 4.74 -16.96 18.68
C LEU A 493 5.67 -18.08 18.18
N PRO A 494 5.21 -19.07 17.38
CA PRO A 494 6.10 -20.07 16.76
C PRO A 494 7.18 -19.48 15.85
N PHE A 495 6.89 -18.37 15.15
CA PHE A 495 7.85 -17.69 14.29
C PHE A 495 8.91 -16.91 15.07
N TRP A 496 8.59 -16.44 16.28
CA TRP A 496 9.58 -15.82 17.16
C TRP A 496 10.60 -16.84 17.65
N PHE A 497 10.12 -17.92 18.27
CA PHE A 497 10.96 -19.01 18.77
C PHE A 497 10.17 -20.32 18.87
N PRO A 498 10.69 -21.47 18.37
CA PRO A 498 12.02 -21.66 17.76
C PRO A 498 12.11 -21.21 16.29
N GLY A 499 11.02 -20.80 15.66
CA GLY A 499 10.89 -20.62 14.21
C GLY A 499 10.10 -21.77 13.56
N VAL A 500 9.66 -21.57 12.32
CA VAL A 500 8.88 -22.55 11.56
C VAL A 500 9.70 -23.06 10.38
N ARG A 501 9.83 -24.39 10.23
CA ARG A 501 10.56 -25.02 9.12
C ARG A 501 9.63 -25.34 7.96
N PHE A 502 9.98 -24.86 6.77
CA PHE A 502 9.24 -25.12 5.53
C PHE A 502 9.91 -26.25 4.76
N SER A 503 9.12 -27.18 4.19
CA SER A 503 9.64 -28.37 3.51
C SER A 503 10.48 -28.03 2.28
N ARG A 504 10.18 -26.90 1.63
CA ARG A 504 10.94 -26.28 0.55
C ARG A 504 10.58 -24.81 0.37
N THR A 505 11.44 -24.05 -0.28
CA THR A 505 11.09 -22.76 -0.90
C THR A 505 11.50 -22.79 -2.37
N ALA A 506 11.24 -21.72 -3.12
CA ALA A 506 11.46 -21.70 -4.57
C ALA A 506 12.93 -21.97 -4.95
N ASN A 507 13.86 -21.39 -4.19
CA ASN A 507 15.30 -21.57 -4.34
C ASN A 507 15.84 -22.70 -3.44
N HIS A 508 15.27 -22.90 -2.25
CA HIS A 508 15.76 -23.87 -1.26
C HIS A 508 14.96 -25.17 -1.28
N ARG A 509 15.32 -26.10 -2.17
CA ARG A 509 14.60 -27.38 -2.35
C ARG A 509 14.52 -28.24 -1.09
N ASN A 510 15.58 -28.26 -0.28
CA ASN A 510 15.65 -29.07 0.95
C ASN A 510 15.00 -28.39 2.17
N GLY A 511 14.29 -27.28 1.96
CA GLY A 511 13.63 -26.52 3.02
C GLY A 511 14.54 -25.53 3.72
N ARG A 512 13.91 -24.66 4.53
CA ARG A 512 14.62 -23.65 5.34
C ARG A 512 13.84 -23.32 6.62
N LEU A 513 14.55 -22.87 7.65
CA LEU A 513 13.93 -22.31 8.86
C LEU A 513 13.53 -20.86 8.59
N VAL A 514 12.38 -20.44 9.13
CA VAL A 514 11.90 -19.06 9.01
C VAL A 514 11.48 -18.55 10.38
N ASN A 515 12.09 -17.44 10.79
CA ASN A 515 11.62 -16.59 11.88
C ASN A 515 10.87 -15.36 11.33
N ALA A 516 9.95 -14.81 12.11
CA ALA A 516 9.23 -13.60 11.73
C ALA A 516 8.89 -12.72 12.95
N ILE A 517 8.96 -11.39 12.77
CA ILE A 517 8.62 -10.38 13.79
C ILE A 517 7.68 -9.31 13.24
N VAL A 518 7.05 -8.55 14.14
CA VAL A 518 6.24 -7.36 13.83
C VAL A 518 6.88 -6.15 14.51
N VAL A 519 7.28 -5.14 13.73
CA VAL A 519 8.16 -4.04 14.21
C VAL A 519 7.54 -2.64 14.10
N THR A 520 6.43 -2.50 13.38
CA THR A 520 5.74 -1.21 13.26
C THR A 520 4.24 -1.38 13.20
N LEU A 521 3.52 -0.47 13.85
CA LEU A 521 2.10 -0.24 13.72
C LEU A 521 1.90 1.03 12.88
N VAL A 522 1.32 0.88 11.68
CA VAL A 522 1.25 1.93 10.64
C VAL A 522 -0.21 2.14 10.21
N MET A 523 -0.86 3.16 10.77
CA MET A 523 -2.27 3.49 10.52
C MET A 523 -2.60 4.89 11.05
N ASP A 524 -3.86 5.33 10.93
CA ASP A 524 -4.30 6.58 11.55
C ASP A 524 -4.09 6.56 13.08
N LEU A 525 -3.93 7.74 13.67
CA LEU A 525 -3.58 7.89 15.08
C LEU A 525 -4.61 7.28 16.05
N LEU A 526 -5.89 7.19 15.66
CA LEU A 526 -6.96 6.65 16.50
C LEU A 526 -6.95 5.12 16.47
N ALA A 527 -6.81 4.54 15.27
CA ALA A 527 -6.62 3.10 15.07
C ALA A 527 -5.33 2.61 15.74
N ALA A 528 -4.23 3.36 15.60
CA ALA A 528 -2.93 3.02 16.19
C ALA A 528 -3.04 2.94 17.72
N ARG A 529 -3.67 3.92 18.37
CA ARG A 529 -3.89 3.93 19.82
C ARG A 529 -4.87 2.85 20.28
N GLN A 530 -5.89 2.54 19.48
CA GLN A 530 -6.80 1.42 19.75
C GLN A 530 -6.05 0.08 19.74
N VAL A 531 -5.22 -0.18 18.72
CA VAL A 531 -4.46 -1.43 18.59
C VAL A 531 -3.32 -1.53 19.60
N ALA A 532 -2.60 -0.43 19.88
CA ALA A 532 -1.48 -0.41 20.83
C ALA A 532 -1.90 -0.35 22.31
N GLY A 533 -3.18 -0.12 22.62
CA GLY A 533 -3.67 0.05 23.99
C GLY A 533 -3.46 1.45 24.60
N ILE A 534 -2.93 2.40 23.82
CA ILE A 534 -2.57 3.75 24.26
C ILE A 534 -3.83 4.63 24.44
N GLY A 535 -3.78 5.60 25.35
CA GLY A 535 -4.82 6.62 25.55
C GLY A 535 -5.05 7.51 24.32
N PHE A 536 -6.28 8.01 24.16
CA PHE A 536 -6.69 8.83 23.00
C PHE A 536 -5.95 10.18 22.88
N PRO A 537 -5.98 10.86 21.72
CA PRO A 537 -5.37 12.19 21.54
C PRO A 537 -5.96 13.30 22.43
N SER A 538 -7.14 13.08 23.01
CA SER A 538 -7.80 13.95 23.99
C SER A 538 -7.56 13.56 25.46
N HIS A 539 -6.65 12.61 25.71
CA HIS A 539 -6.22 12.23 27.05
C HIS A 539 -5.18 13.22 27.58
N ARG A 540 -5.04 13.35 28.90
CA ARG A 540 -4.01 14.19 29.53
C ARG A 540 -2.61 13.82 29.01
N LEU A 541 -2.28 12.53 29.00
CA LEU A 541 -1.03 11.98 28.45
C LEU A 541 -1.21 11.66 26.96
N LEU A 542 -1.28 12.73 26.15
CA LEU A 542 -1.63 12.64 24.73
C LEU A 542 -0.53 12.06 23.83
N CYS A 543 0.74 12.09 24.20
CA CYS A 543 1.83 11.66 23.31
C CYS A 543 2.28 10.22 23.63
N SER A 544 2.57 9.40 22.61
CA SER A 544 3.18 8.08 22.78
C SER A 544 4.68 8.18 23.10
N CYS A 545 5.34 9.26 22.68
CA CYS A 545 6.79 9.41 22.74
C CYS A 545 7.28 10.19 23.98
N CYS A 546 6.45 11.08 24.53
CA CYS A 546 6.79 11.88 25.71
C CYS A 546 5.58 12.04 26.65
N GLY A 547 5.83 12.56 27.85
CA GLY A 547 4.86 12.81 28.91
C GLY A 547 4.27 14.22 28.91
N ILE A 548 4.38 14.99 27.81
CA ILE A 548 3.75 16.31 27.72
C ILE A 548 2.23 16.20 27.95
N THR A 549 1.66 17.17 28.67
CA THR A 549 0.22 17.17 28.94
C THR A 549 -0.55 17.96 27.89
N GLN A 550 -1.87 17.74 27.80
CA GLN A 550 -2.74 18.51 26.91
C GLN A 550 -2.76 20.01 27.25
N ASP A 551 -2.56 20.37 28.53
CA ASP A 551 -2.44 21.76 28.94
C ASP A 551 -1.10 22.36 28.49
N ASP A 552 -0.03 21.57 28.45
CA ASP A 552 1.34 22.02 28.12
C ASP A 552 1.68 21.97 26.63
N LEU A 553 0.73 21.68 25.73
CA LEU A 553 0.91 21.62 24.26
C LEU A 553 1.53 22.86 23.59
N GLU A 554 1.65 24.00 24.29
CA GLU A 554 2.32 25.22 23.78
C GLU A 554 3.75 25.40 24.34
N ASN A 555 4.26 24.39 25.06
CA ASN A 555 5.68 24.22 25.37
C ASN A 555 6.37 23.55 24.17
N PHE A 556 7.19 24.34 23.48
CA PHE A 556 7.89 23.92 22.27
C PHE A 556 9.37 23.56 22.49
N ASP A 557 9.83 23.52 23.75
CA ASP A 557 11.19 23.11 24.10
C ASP A 557 11.24 21.61 24.43
N PRO A 558 11.76 20.75 23.54
CA PRO A 558 11.76 19.31 23.73
C PRO A 558 12.65 18.85 24.90
N SER A 559 13.62 19.66 25.34
CA SER A 559 14.51 19.32 26.46
C SER A 559 13.77 19.28 27.80
N THR A 560 12.63 19.97 27.89
CA THR A 560 11.80 20.04 29.09
C THR A 560 10.68 18.99 29.14
N TRP A 561 10.48 18.21 28.07
CA TRP A 561 9.38 17.26 27.99
C TRP A 561 9.69 16.00 28.82
N PRO A 562 8.80 15.59 29.76
CA PRO A 562 9.04 14.39 30.55
C PRO A 562 9.20 13.15 29.65
N PRO A 563 10.13 12.23 29.94
CA PRO A 563 10.24 10.98 29.19
C PRO A 563 9.03 10.07 29.47
N ARG A 564 8.62 9.26 28.49
CA ARG A 564 7.58 8.22 28.66
C ARG A 564 8.22 6.82 28.57
N PRO A 565 8.69 6.22 29.67
CA PRO A 565 9.42 4.95 29.63
C PRO A 565 8.50 3.76 29.35
N SER A 566 8.83 2.94 28.35
CA SER A 566 8.03 1.80 27.89
C SER A 566 7.77 0.76 28.98
N ARG A 567 8.77 0.44 29.82
CA ARG A 567 8.63 -0.51 30.93
C ARG A 567 7.49 -0.14 31.89
N GLU A 568 7.34 1.15 32.17
CA GLU A 568 6.27 1.65 33.03
C GLU A 568 4.90 1.60 32.32
N HIS A 569 4.85 1.94 31.04
CA HIS A 569 3.63 1.81 30.23
C HIS A 569 3.14 0.36 30.13
N ILE A 570 4.06 -0.59 29.93
CA ILE A 570 3.75 -2.03 29.92
C ILE A 570 3.25 -2.48 31.30
N ARG A 571 3.90 -2.05 32.39
CA ARG A 571 3.45 -2.34 33.77
C ARG A 571 2.02 -1.83 34.02
N GLN A 572 1.71 -0.61 33.57
CA GLN A 572 0.38 0.00 33.67
C GLN A 572 -0.66 -0.75 32.83
N ALA A 573 -0.31 -1.16 31.60
CA ALA A 573 -1.18 -1.93 30.71
C ALA A 573 -1.48 -3.35 31.25
N LEU A 574 -0.52 -3.98 31.93
CA LEU A 574 -0.71 -5.26 32.61
C LEU A 574 -1.56 -5.09 33.88
N ALA A 575 -1.31 -4.06 34.70
CA ALA A 575 -2.16 -3.75 35.85
C ALA A 575 -3.62 -3.47 35.44
N TRP A 576 -3.83 -2.84 34.28
CA TRP A 576 -5.16 -2.67 33.69
C TRP A 576 -5.80 -4.00 33.27
N ARG A 577 -5.03 -4.95 32.71
CA ARG A 577 -5.52 -6.29 32.35
C ARG A 577 -5.98 -7.06 33.59
N ASP A 578 -5.18 -7.00 34.65
CA ASP A 578 -5.32 -7.81 35.86
C ASP A 578 -6.24 -7.16 36.91
N ALA A 579 -6.85 -6.01 36.59
CA ALA A 579 -7.78 -5.30 37.44
C ALA A 579 -9.06 -6.13 37.72
N PRO A 580 -9.60 -6.08 38.96
CA PRO A 580 -10.73 -6.92 39.36
C PRO A 580 -12.04 -6.55 38.68
N ASP A 581 -12.26 -5.27 38.35
CA ASP A 581 -13.51 -4.70 37.85
C ASP A 581 -13.29 -3.56 36.84
N VAL A 582 -14.38 -3.20 36.15
CA VAL A 582 -14.39 -2.23 35.03
C VAL A 582 -14.20 -0.79 35.52
N ASP A 583 -14.57 -0.48 36.77
CA ASP A 583 -14.38 0.86 37.34
C ASP A 583 -12.89 1.10 37.60
N THR A 584 -12.21 0.12 38.19
CA THR A 584 -10.75 0.09 38.36
C THR A 584 -10.02 0.16 37.01
N GLN A 585 -10.48 -0.58 35.99
CA GLN A 585 -9.95 -0.46 34.62
C GLN A 585 -10.12 0.96 34.06
N THR A 586 -11.28 1.58 34.29
CA THR A 586 -11.58 2.94 33.80
C THR A 586 -10.71 3.98 34.50
N GLN A 587 -10.53 3.85 35.82
CA GLN A 587 -9.63 4.69 36.60
C GLN A 587 -8.17 4.56 36.11
N LEU A 588 -7.63 3.34 36.03
CA LEU A 588 -6.25 3.10 35.58
C LEU A 588 -6.00 3.65 34.17
N ALA A 589 -6.96 3.49 33.25
CA ALA A 589 -6.86 4.04 31.90
C ALA A 589 -6.93 5.57 31.88
N SER A 590 -7.75 6.18 32.76
CA SER A 590 -7.89 7.63 32.92
C SER A 590 -6.65 8.29 33.51
N GLU A 591 -5.99 7.64 34.47
CA GLU A 591 -4.77 8.14 35.11
C GLU A 591 -3.54 7.97 34.20
N ASN A 592 -3.34 6.77 33.67
CA ASN A 592 -2.08 6.37 33.04
C ASN A 592 -2.08 6.50 31.50
N GLY A 593 -3.26 6.59 30.87
CA GLY A 593 -3.38 6.59 29.41
C GLY A 593 -2.82 5.31 28.78
N ALA A 594 -3.01 4.17 29.46
CA ALA A 594 -2.48 2.85 29.11
C ALA A 594 -3.54 1.76 29.37
N ARG A 595 -3.63 0.77 28.49
CA ARG A 595 -4.54 -0.38 28.54
C ARG A 595 -3.89 -1.58 27.88
N TYR A 596 -4.41 -2.77 28.13
CA TYR A 596 -3.89 -4.00 27.53
C TYR A 596 -4.13 -4.05 26.01
N SER A 597 -3.07 -4.34 25.27
CA SER A 597 -3.11 -4.83 23.89
C SER A 597 -2.67 -6.28 23.86
N ALA A 598 -3.34 -7.11 23.06
CA ALA A 598 -2.92 -8.50 22.81
C ALA A 598 -1.49 -8.58 22.25
N LEU A 599 -1.00 -7.53 21.57
CA LEU A 599 0.37 -7.46 21.04
C LEU A 599 1.45 -7.57 22.14
N LEU A 600 1.13 -7.22 23.40
CA LEU A 600 2.01 -7.45 24.55
C LEU A 600 2.26 -8.94 24.85
N GLY A 601 1.55 -9.86 24.19
CA GLY A 601 1.86 -11.29 24.20
C GLY A 601 3.07 -11.66 23.33
N LEU A 602 3.55 -10.77 22.45
CA LEU A 602 4.80 -10.95 21.70
C LEU A 602 5.98 -10.52 22.61
N PRO A 603 6.96 -11.39 22.91
CA PRO A 603 7.99 -11.10 23.93
C PRO A 603 8.87 -9.86 23.66
N TYR A 604 8.94 -9.43 22.40
CA TYR A 604 9.73 -8.28 21.94
C TYR A 604 8.91 -7.00 21.74
N TRP A 605 7.58 -7.02 21.90
CA TRP A 605 6.73 -5.90 21.50
C TRP A 605 6.74 -4.73 22.49
N ASP A 606 7.29 -3.59 22.05
CA ASP A 606 7.18 -2.30 22.74
C ASP A 606 6.09 -1.43 22.06
N PRO A 607 4.99 -1.10 22.75
CA PRO A 607 3.92 -0.30 22.18
C PRO A 607 4.28 1.18 21.98
N LEU A 608 5.27 1.73 22.68
CA LEU A 608 5.71 3.12 22.52
C LEU A 608 6.78 3.26 21.43
N GLU A 609 7.61 2.24 21.24
CA GLU A 609 8.62 2.22 20.18
C GLU A 609 8.04 1.86 18.82
N PHE A 610 7.19 0.83 18.74
CA PHE A 610 6.68 0.31 17.46
C PHE A 610 5.40 1.02 16.97
N THR A 611 4.79 1.91 17.76
CA THR A 611 3.65 2.72 17.29
C THR A 611 4.11 3.96 16.55
N THR A 612 4.13 3.87 15.22
CA THR A 612 4.62 4.95 14.35
C THR A 612 3.64 6.10 14.20
N ILE A 613 4.16 7.31 13.91
CA ILE A 613 3.35 8.47 13.54
C ILE A 613 3.21 8.50 12.01
N ASP A 614 2.16 7.89 11.47
CA ASP A 614 1.94 7.88 10.01
C ASP A 614 1.91 9.31 9.46
N THR A 615 2.88 9.64 8.61
CA THR A 615 3.00 10.97 8.03
C THR A 615 1.86 11.28 7.07
N MET A 616 1.25 10.28 6.42
CA MET A 616 0.11 10.54 5.53
C MET A 616 -1.08 11.12 6.32
N HIS A 617 -1.47 10.49 7.43
CA HIS A 617 -2.49 11.01 8.33
C HIS A 617 -2.04 12.24 9.11
N ASN A 618 -0.82 12.26 9.68
CA ASN A 618 -0.39 13.35 10.54
C ASN A 618 -0.09 14.63 9.76
N HIS A 619 0.68 14.54 8.67
CA HIS A 619 1.06 15.68 7.85
C HIS A 619 -0.09 16.12 6.95
N TYR A 620 -0.61 15.24 6.08
CA TYR A 620 -1.54 15.68 5.02
C TYR A 620 -2.97 15.83 5.51
N LEU A 621 -3.42 14.95 6.41
CA LEU A 621 -4.78 15.02 6.96
C LEU A 621 -4.85 15.76 8.31
N GLY A 622 -3.71 15.95 8.98
CA GLY A 622 -3.54 16.77 10.18
C GLY A 622 -3.02 18.17 9.86
N LEU A 623 -1.69 18.35 9.80
CA LEU A 623 -1.03 19.66 9.72
C LEU A 623 -1.59 20.56 8.61
N ILE A 624 -1.63 20.05 7.37
CA ILE A 624 -2.10 20.80 6.19
C ILE A 624 -3.56 21.23 6.37
N GLN A 625 -4.43 20.33 6.85
CA GLN A 625 -5.85 20.64 7.06
C GLN A 625 -6.07 21.65 8.19
N ILE A 626 -5.38 21.47 9.32
CA ILE A 626 -5.47 22.36 10.47
C ILE A 626 -5.03 23.77 10.05
N HIS A 627 -3.88 23.88 9.39
CA HIS A 627 -3.36 25.16 8.93
C HIS A 627 -4.32 25.85 7.95
N ILE A 628 -4.67 25.18 6.84
CA ILE A 628 -5.47 25.81 5.78
C ILE A 628 -6.92 26.06 6.21
N ARG A 629 -7.57 25.13 6.93
CA ARG A 629 -9.02 25.24 7.25
C ARG A 629 -9.31 25.85 8.61
N GLU A 630 -8.52 25.56 9.64
CA GLU A 630 -8.79 26.06 11.00
C GLU A 630 -8.04 27.35 11.32
N VAL A 631 -6.79 27.49 10.88
CA VAL A 631 -5.96 28.67 11.16
C VAL A 631 -6.22 29.79 10.14
N TRP A 632 -6.06 29.49 8.86
CA TRP A 632 -6.24 30.46 7.76
C TRP A 632 -7.71 30.74 7.42
N GLY A 633 -8.51 29.67 7.35
CA GLY A 633 -9.88 29.75 6.84
C GLY A 633 -9.92 29.78 5.32
N VAL A 634 -10.99 29.22 4.78
CA VAL A 634 -11.26 29.13 3.33
C VAL A 634 -12.72 29.49 3.13
N ASP A 635 -12.99 30.67 2.58
CA ASP A 635 -14.35 31.10 2.23
C ASP A 635 -14.30 32.08 1.06
N ILE A 636 -14.90 31.68 -0.06
CA ILE A 636 -14.96 32.49 -1.29
C ILE A 636 -15.89 33.71 -1.18
N ASN A 637 -16.67 33.80 -0.09
CA ASN A 637 -17.57 34.92 0.21
C ASN A 637 -17.02 35.82 1.34
N ALA A 638 -15.77 35.62 1.76
CA ALA A 638 -15.07 36.43 2.74
C ALA A 638 -13.96 37.23 2.07
N ASP A 639 -13.73 38.46 2.54
CA ASP A 639 -12.63 39.28 2.07
C ASP A 639 -11.27 38.73 2.55
N ASP A 640 -10.22 38.97 1.77
CA ASP A 640 -8.86 38.54 2.12
C ASP A 640 -8.35 39.23 3.39
N GLY A 641 -8.06 38.45 4.43
CA GLY A 641 -7.65 38.92 5.75
C GLY A 641 -6.21 38.53 6.13
N LEU A 642 -5.66 39.23 7.13
CA LEU A 642 -4.31 38.97 7.67
C LEU A 642 -4.30 37.98 8.85
N GLY A 643 -5.35 37.16 9.02
CA GLY A 643 -5.42 36.11 10.04
C GLY A 643 -5.31 36.61 11.49
N GLU A 644 -5.76 37.84 11.76
CA GLU A 644 -5.71 38.47 13.10
C GLU A 644 -6.79 37.93 14.04
N SER A 645 -7.90 37.48 13.47
CA SER A 645 -9.05 36.83 14.11
C SER A 645 -9.21 35.38 13.65
N HIS A 646 -9.81 34.54 14.49
CA HIS A 646 -10.06 33.13 14.14
C HIS A 646 -11.22 33.00 13.12
N PRO A 647 -11.04 32.36 11.95
CA PRO A 647 -11.97 32.44 10.81
C PRO A 647 -13.38 31.86 11.08
N THR A 648 -13.50 30.94 12.03
CA THR A 648 -14.75 30.22 12.34
C THR A 648 -15.25 30.36 13.79
N ARG A 649 -14.56 31.12 14.66
CA ARG A 649 -14.96 31.27 16.06
C ARG A 649 -15.44 32.68 16.35
N HIS A 650 -16.64 32.82 16.88
CA HIS A 650 -17.11 34.10 17.37
C HIS A 650 -16.28 34.56 18.57
N HIS A 651 -15.76 35.79 18.50
CA HIS A 651 -15.15 36.46 19.64
C HIS A 651 -16.16 36.57 20.79
N PRO A 652 -15.73 36.44 22.07
CA PRO A 652 -16.62 36.70 23.19
C PRO A 652 -17.10 38.16 23.13
N GLN A 653 -18.39 38.40 23.36
CA GLN A 653 -18.92 39.77 23.46
C GLN A 653 -18.12 40.58 24.48
N ARG A 654 -17.83 41.86 24.17
CA ARG A 654 -17.09 42.75 25.07
C ARG A 654 -17.88 42.91 26.38
N PRO A 655 -17.30 42.59 27.54
CA PRO A 655 -17.94 42.83 28.84
C PRO A 655 -18.20 44.32 29.08
N PRO A 656 -19.05 44.69 30.06
CA PRO A 656 -19.26 46.08 30.45
C PRO A 656 -17.94 46.78 30.78
N GLU A 657 -17.84 48.06 30.41
CA GLU A 657 -16.59 48.82 30.55
C GLU A 657 -16.15 48.96 32.03
N SER A 658 -17.10 48.86 32.97
CA SER A 658 -16.83 48.78 34.42
C SER A 658 -16.12 47.48 34.84
N GLU A 659 -16.47 46.34 34.24
CA GLU A 659 -15.75 45.06 34.47
C GLU A 659 -14.35 45.11 33.86
N MET A 660 -14.22 45.68 32.65
CA MET A 660 -12.93 45.87 31.98
C MET A 660 -12.00 46.79 32.79
N ALA A 661 -12.51 47.93 33.27
CA ALA A 661 -11.75 48.85 34.12
C ALA A 661 -11.32 48.20 35.45
N GLN A 662 -12.23 47.51 36.14
CA GLN A 662 -11.90 46.80 37.38
C GLN A 662 -10.84 45.72 37.17
N ALA A 663 -10.93 44.96 36.08
CA ALA A 663 -9.96 43.92 35.76
C ALA A 663 -8.60 44.48 35.34
N SER A 664 -8.58 45.58 34.58
CA SER A 664 -7.34 46.31 34.25
C SER A 664 -6.64 46.83 35.50
N LEU A 665 -7.39 47.36 36.48
CA LEU A 665 -6.86 47.77 37.78
C LEU A 665 -6.31 46.59 38.61
N LEU A 666 -7.00 45.45 38.64
CA LEU A 666 -6.53 44.24 39.32
C LEU A 666 -5.26 43.66 38.67
N LEU A 667 -5.11 43.82 37.36
CA LEU A 667 -3.90 43.45 36.62
C LEU A 667 -2.72 44.38 36.95
N THR A 668 -2.89 45.70 36.84
CA THR A 668 -1.81 46.67 37.08
C THR A 668 -1.41 46.79 38.56
N SER A 669 -2.29 46.41 39.49
CA SER A 669 -1.96 46.26 40.92
C SER A 669 -1.38 44.88 41.30
N GLY A 670 -1.11 43.99 40.35
CA GLY A 670 -0.53 42.67 40.61
C GLY A 670 -1.44 41.68 41.37
N ARG A 671 -2.75 41.98 41.51
CA ARG A 671 -3.72 41.19 42.30
C ARG A 671 -4.27 39.99 41.52
N PHE A 672 -3.37 39.17 40.96
CA PHE A 672 -3.71 38.08 40.03
C PHE A 672 -4.72 37.05 40.57
N SER A 673 -4.68 36.73 41.87
CA SER A 673 -5.62 35.79 42.48
C SER A 673 -7.05 36.34 42.48
N GLU A 674 -7.21 37.66 42.66
CA GLU A 674 -8.52 38.30 42.55
C GLU A 674 -8.95 38.51 41.11
N LEU A 675 -8.02 38.87 40.21
CA LEU A 675 -8.27 38.94 38.77
C LEU A 675 -8.82 37.60 38.25
N ASN A 676 -8.15 36.48 38.57
CA ASN A 676 -8.61 35.16 38.16
C ASN A 676 -9.93 34.73 38.84
N ARG A 677 -10.25 35.23 40.04
CA ARG A 677 -11.52 34.90 40.70
C ARG A 677 -12.69 35.74 40.17
N LYS A 678 -12.50 37.05 39.99
CA LYS A 678 -13.56 38.03 39.69
C LYS A 678 -13.85 38.18 38.19
N SER A 679 -12.84 38.08 37.33
CA SER A 679 -13.02 38.29 35.89
C SER A 679 -13.54 37.04 35.16
N THR A 680 -14.41 37.22 34.19
CA THR A 680 -14.86 36.13 33.29
C THR A 680 -13.77 35.79 32.26
N ARG A 681 -13.92 34.67 31.52
CA ARG A 681 -13.02 34.37 30.39
C ARG A 681 -13.09 35.47 29.31
N ALA A 682 -14.25 36.11 29.12
CA ALA A 682 -14.41 37.21 28.17
C ALA A 682 -13.56 38.42 28.57
N VAL A 683 -13.62 38.85 29.84
CA VAL A 683 -12.81 39.95 30.37
C VAL A 683 -11.32 39.70 30.15
N LEU A 684 -10.83 38.51 30.53
CA LEU A 684 -9.40 38.17 30.34
C LEU A 684 -9.00 38.09 28.87
N TRP A 685 -9.90 37.61 28.00
CA TRP A 685 -9.66 37.56 26.55
C TRP A 685 -9.54 38.97 25.96
N HIS A 686 -10.40 39.91 26.36
CA HIS A 686 -10.32 41.31 25.90
C HIS A 686 -9.08 42.02 26.48
N LEU A 687 -8.70 41.77 27.74
CA LEU A 687 -7.45 42.28 28.31
C LEU A 687 -6.21 41.77 27.55
N CYS A 688 -6.20 40.52 27.09
CA CYS A 688 -5.17 40.00 26.20
C CYS A 688 -5.21 40.67 24.83
N ASN A 689 -6.39 40.86 24.25
CA ASN A 689 -6.59 41.47 22.93
C ASN A 689 -6.07 42.90 22.86
N GLU A 690 -6.36 43.72 23.87
CA GLU A 690 -5.91 45.10 24.01
C GLU A 690 -4.37 45.24 24.19
N ARG A 691 -3.65 44.13 24.36
CA ARG A 691 -2.19 44.07 24.61
C ARG A 691 -1.45 43.20 23.57
N ASP A 692 -2.14 42.82 22.49
CA ASP A 692 -1.72 41.81 21.49
C ASP A 692 -1.11 40.52 22.07
N LEU A 693 -1.66 40.06 23.19
CA LEU A 693 -1.25 38.82 23.82
C LEU A 693 -1.95 37.61 23.17
N ARG A 694 -1.43 36.42 23.49
CA ARG A 694 -2.03 35.14 23.12
C ARG A 694 -3.47 35.04 23.68
N ARG A 695 -4.42 34.66 22.81
CA ARG A 695 -5.87 34.62 23.06
C ARG A 695 -6.48 33.22 23.02
N ALA A 696 -5.69 32.20 22.69
CA ALA A 696 -6.11 30.82 22.59
C ALA A 696 -6.27 30.14 23.97
N GLY A 697 -7.14 29.13 24.05
CA GLY A 697 -7.22 28.21 25.20
C GLY A 697 -8.08 28.67 26.40
N THR A 698 -7.69 28.18 27.57
CA THR A 698 -8.46 28.23 28.83
C THR A 698 -8.21 29.53 29.62
N LYS A 699 -9.02 29.75 30.66
CA LYS A 699 -8.86 30.88 31.59
C LYS A 699 -7.45 30.95 32.20
N SER A 700 -6.87 29.78 32.52
CA SER A 700 -5.53 29.67 33.09
C SER A 700 -4.44 30.16 32.13
N LYS A 701 -4.54 29.79 30.83
CA LYS A 701 -3.59 30.25 29.81
C LYS A 701 -3.62 31.76 29.64
N LEU A 702 -4.80 32.37 29.51
CA LEU A 702 -4.96 33.83 29.45
C LEU A 702 -4.38 34.53 30.70
N MET A 703 -4.60 33.97 31.90
CA MET A 703 -3.98 34.49 33.13
C MET A 703 -2.44 34.38 33.14
N SER A 704 -1.88 33.30 32.56
CA SER A 704 -0.43 33.12 32.45
C SER A 704 0.20 34.17 31.54
N GLU A 705 -0.43 34.44 30.39
CA GLU A 705 0.00 35.48 29.45
C GLU A 705 -0.04 36.88 30.08
N LEU A 706 -1.12 37.21 30.79
CA LEU A 706 -1.25 38.48 31.51
C LEU A 706 -0.23 38.63 32.66
N ARG A 707 0.14 37.53 33.34
CA ARG A 707 1.24 37.50 34.34
C ARG A 707 2.60 37.74 33.69
N THR A 708 2.90 37.05 32.59
CA THR A 708 4.15 37.21 31.83
C THR A 708 4.27 38.63 31.29
N TRP A 709 3.19 39.20 30.76
CA TRP A 709 3.13 40.60 30.34
C TRP A 709 3.41 41.55 31.52
N TYR A 710 2.75 41.36 32.67
CA TYR A 710 2.97 42.18 33.85
C TYR A 710 4.43 42.15 34.31
N GLY A 711 5.04 40.96 34.44
CA GLY A 711 6.44 40.82 34.87
C GLY A 711 7.45 41.51 33.95
N ARG A 712 7.13 41.64 32.65
CA ARG A 712 7.94 42.39 31.67
C ARG A 712 7.76 43.91 31.77
N HIS A 713 6.57 44.39 32.11
CA HIS A 713 6.22 45.82 32.10
C HIS A 713 6.33 46.49 33.49
N PHE A 714 6.30 45.69 34.56
CA PHE A 714 6.41 46.13 35.95
C PHE A 714 7.49 45.32 36.69
N PRO A 715 8.78 45.40 36.27
CA PRO A 715 9.89 44.75 36.97
C PRO A 715 10.04 45.29 38.41
N ALA A 716 10.58 44.48 39.31
CA ALA A 716 10.46 44.63 40.77
C ALA A 716 11.16 45.84 41.43
N ASN A 717 11.63 46.83 40.67
CA ASN A 717 12.35 48.01 41.18
C ASN A 717 11.48 49.25 41.41
N THR A 718 10.15 49.18 41.21
CA THR A 718 9.26 50.30 41.52
C THR A 718 8.72 50.20 42.96
N THR A 719 9.47 50.73 43.91
CA THR A 719 9.02 50.88 45.30
C THR A 719 7.83 51.84 45.40
N HIS A 720 6.62 51.35 45.69
CA HIS A 720 5.58 52.19 46.29
C HIS A 720 4.71 51.44 47.31
N VAL A 721 5.05 51.70 48.59
CA VAL A 721 4.14 51.94 49.73
C VAL A 721 2.89 51.05 49.84
N ARG A 722 2.96 50.05 50.74
CA ARG A 722 1.78 49.61 51.50
C ARG A 722 1.27 50.76 52.35
N SER A 723 -0.01 51.11 52.25
CA SER A 723 -0.74 51.79 53.34
C SER A 723 -1.91 50.92 53.78
N GLU A 724 -1.75 50.27 54.93
CA GLU A 724 -2.88 49.71 55.68
C GLU A 724 -3.50 50.85 56.49
N HIS A 725 -4.78 51.15 56.26
CA HIS A 725 -5.61 51.79 57.29
C HIS A 725 -7.04 51.25 57.22
N THR A 726 -7.56 50.96 58.41
CA THR A 726 -8.80 50.23 58.67
C THR A 726 -9.96 51.17 59.04
N SER A 727 -11.18 50.59 59.10
CA SER A 727 -12.36 51.09 59.86
C SER A 727 -12.98 52.42 59.39
N SER A 728 -14.30 52.64 59.48
CA SER A 728 -15.46 51.76 59.74
C SER A 728 -16.74 52.51 59.32
N ILE A 729 -17.91 51.84 59.28
CA ILE A 729 -19.20 52.27 59.86
C ILE A 729 -20.29 51.25 59.47
N ALA A 730 -21.31 51.13 60.31
CA ALA A 730 -22.23 49.99 60.37
C ALA A 730 -23.46 50.07 59.45
N GLN A 731 -24.12 48.91 59.31
CA GLN A 731 -25.54 48.72 58.97
C GLN A 731 -26.46 49.48 59.95
N PRO A 732 -27.78 49.72 59.67
CA PRO A 732 -28.68 48.75 59.02
C PRO A 732 -29.90 49.26 58.22
N SER A 733 -30.72 48.28 57.81
CA SER A 733 -32.18 48.31 57.58
C SER A 733 -32.74 48.64 56.18
N THR A 734 -33.58 47.71 55.75
CA THR A 734 -34.60 47.74 54.68
C THR A 734 -35.47 49.01 54.73
N SER A 735 -35.91 49.59 53.60
CA SER A 735 -36.76 48.88 52.62
C SER A 735 -36.85 49.56 51.24
N ARG A 736 -37.36 48.79 50.26
CA ARG A 736 -37.60 49.22 48.87
C ARG A 736 -38.73 50.25 48.74
N THR A 737 -38.65 51.11 47.73
CA THR A 737 -39.65 51.23 46.63
C THR A 737 -39.16 52.20 45.54
N VAL A 738 -38.76 51.70 44.37
CA VAL A 738 -38.82 52.43 43.08
C VAL A 738 -39.06 51.45 41.93
N LEU A 739 -40.24 51.58 41.32
CA LEU A 739 -40.67 51.31 39.93
C LEU A 739 -39.93 50.27 39.06
N GLN A 740 -40.68 49.26 38.60
CA GLN A 740 -40.34 48.42 37.45
C GLN A 740 -40.69 49.12 36.13
N VAL A 741 -39.88 48.91 35.09
CA VAL A 741 -40.26 49.07 33.68
C VAL A 741 -39.95 47.75 32.98
N ASP A 742 -40.90 47.26 32.19
CA ASP A 742 -40.96 45.85 31.79
C ASP A 742 -40.08 45.53 30.57
N GLN A 743 -39.09 44.64 30.72
CA GLN A 743 -38.15 44.27 29.64
C GLN A 743 -38.70 43.20 28.68
N ALA A 744 -39.95 42.76 28.86
CA ALA A 744 -40.50 41.61 28.14
C ALA A 744 -40.87 41.90 26.66
N GLN A 745 -41.33 43.11 26.33
CA GLN A 745 -41.96 43.39 25.03
C GLN A 745 -40.98 43.47 23.83
N ASP A 746 -39.79 44.06 24.01
CA ASP A 746 -38.79 44.17 22.92
C ASP A 746 -38.26 42.81 22.45
N ARG A 747 -38.15 41.84 23.35
CA ARG A 747 -37.55 40.53 23.04
C ARG A 747 -38.45 39.69 22.14
N ASP A 748 -39.75 39.76 22.36
CA ASP A 748 -40.75 39.01 21.58
C ASP A 748 -40.94 39.63 20.17
N LEU A 749 -40.80 40.95 20.03
CA LEU A 749 -40.79 41.64 18.73
C LEU A 749 -39.58 41.25 17.85
N TYR A 750 -38.39 41.13 18.43
CA TYR A 750 -37.20 40.69 17.69
C TYR A 750 -37.29 39.22 17.25
N GLU A 751 -37.70 38.33 18.15
CA GLU A 751 -37.88 36.90 17.84
C GLU A 751 -39.00 36.69 16.80
N TYR A 752 -40.07 37.50 16.84
CA TYR A 752 -41.12 37.53 15.81
C TYR A 752 -40.57 37.84 14.42
N HIS A 753 -39.79 38.90 14.25
CA HIS A 753 -39.25 39.27 12.93
C HIS A 753 -38.30 38.19 12.38
N GLU A 754 -37.45 37.58 13.21
CA GLU A 754 -36.56 36.50 12.78
C GLU A 754 -37.33 35.24 12.35
N ILE A 755 -38.42 34.90 13.03
CA ILE A 755 -39.27 33.76 12.71
C ILE A 755 -40.15 34.02 11.48
N TYR A 756 -40.66 35.24 11.33
CA TYR A 756 -41.44 35.67 10.16
C TYR A 756 -40.66 35.48 8.85
N GLU A 757 -39.41 35.97 8.82
CA GLU A 757 -38.48 35.78 7.70
C GLU A 757 -38.19 34.29 7.40
N LYS A 758 -37.95 33.48 8.44
CA LYS A 758 -37.71 32.03 8.27
C LYS A 758 -38.96 31.29 7.80
N PHE A 759 -40.14 31.73 8.21
CA PHE A 759 -41.42 31.13 7.82
C PHE A 759 -41.71 31.34 6.33
N LEU A 760 -41.54 32.58 5.83
CA LEU A 760 -41.63 32.91 4.40
C LEU A 760 -40.63 32.10 3.55
N LYS A 761 -39.42 31.84 4.07
CA LYS A 761 -38.38 31.03 3.43
C LYS A 761 -38.59 29.51 3.53
N GLY A 762 -39.82 29.04 3.78
CA GLY A 762 -40.18 27.62 3.68
C GLY A 762 -39.92 26.78 4.94
N CYS A 763 -40.04 27.34 6.15
CA CYS A 763 -39.88 26.58 7.39
C CYS A 763 -40.86 25.38 7.48
N ALA A 764 -40.39 24.24 7.99
CA ALA A 764 -41.20 23.02 8.15
C ALA A 764 -42.00 22.99 9.47
N LEU A 765 -43.14 22.30 9.47
CA LEU A 765 -44.06 22.20 10.63
C LEU A 765 -43.36 21.82 11.94
N SER A 766 -42.50 20.80 11.91
CA SER A 766 -41.77 20.28 13.07
C SER A 766 -40.69 21.22 13.64
N LYS A 767 -40.38 22.31 12.91
CA LYS A 767 -39.57 23.43 13.42
C LYS A 767 -40.45 24.55 13.97
N LEU A 768 -41.57 24.87 13.30
CA LEU A 768 -42.54 25.86 13.79
C LEU A 768 -43.12 25.48 15.16
N GLN A 769 -43.45 24.20 15.36
CA GLN A 769 -43.94 23.65 16.62
C GLN A 769 -42.96 23.77 17.82
N ARG A 770 -41.73 24.25 17.61
CA ARG A 770 -40.73 24.47 18.67
C ARG A 770 -40.67 25.92 19.15
N TYR A 771 -41.32 26.85 18.45
CA TYR A 771 -41.33 28.26 18.83
C TYR A 771 -42.36 28.55 19.93
N ARG A 772 -42.13 29.63 20.69
CA ARG A 772 -42.97 30.02 21.82
C ARG A 772 -44.37 30.41 21.34
N LYS A 773 -45.40 29.98 22.06
CA LYS A 773 -46.82 30.23 21.73
C LYS A 773 -47.15 31.72 21.45
N PRO A 774 -46.64 32.72 22.19
CA PRO A 774 -46.91 34.13 21.88
C PRO A 774 -46.42 34.55 20.50
N ILE A 775 -45.24 34.08 20.07
CA ILE A 775 -44.67 34.43 18.76
C ILE A 775 -45.47 33.79 17.62
N LEU A 776 -45.90 32.54 17.80
CA LEU A 776 -46.77 31.86 16.84
C LEU A 776 -48.16 32.52 16.76
N ALA A 777 -48.72 32.98 17.89
CA ALA A 777 -49.97 33.73 17.92
C ALA A 777 -49.85 35.06 17.15
N MET A 778 -48.76 35.81 17.35
CA MET A 778 -48.47 37.02 16.57
C MET A 778 -48.33 36.72 15.06
N LEU A 779 -47.67 35.62 14.67
CA LEU A 779 -47.64 35.19 13.26
C LEU A 779 -49.04 34.86 12.72
N CYS A 780 -49.86 34.10 13.47
CA CYS A 780 -51.24 33.78 13.08
C CYS A 780 -52.09 35.04 12.91
N GLN A 781 -51.91 36.04 13.78
CA GLN A 781 -52.55 37.35 13.66
C GLN A 781 -52.05 38.13 12.44
N SER A 782 -50.74 38.17 12.19
CA SER A 782 -50.15 38.91 11.05
C SER A 782 -50.60 38.41 9.68
N PHE A 783 -51.00 37.13 9.60
CA PHE A 783 -51.54 36.51 8.38
C PHE A 783 -53.06 36.30 8.44
N SER A 784 -53.75 36.94 9.40
CA SER A 784 -55.22 36.91 9.57
C SER A 784 -55.80 35.49 9.47
N ILE A 785 -55.31 34.58 10.31
CA ILE A 785 -55.81 33.20 10.40
C ILE A 785 -57.04 33.16 11.31
N GLN A 786 -58.22 32.96 10.73
CA GLN A 786 -59.47 32.80 11.49
C GLN A 786 -59.53 31.46 12.22
N GLY A 787 -60.18 31.43 13.39
CA GLY A 787 -60.37 30.22 14.21
C GLY A 787 -59.27 29.94 15.24
N ILE A 788 -58.18 30.72 15.26
CA ILE A 788 -57.16 30.66 16.32
C ILE A 788 -57.58 31.56 17.49
N SER A 789 -57.50 31.03 18.72
CA SER A 789 -57.76 31.77 19.96
C SER A 789 -56.57 31.63 20.92
N ASP A 790 -56.57 32.41 22.01
CA ASP A 790 -55.55 32.30 23.07
C ASP A 790 -55.49 30.90 23.72
N ARG A 791 -56.54 30.08 23.55
CA ARG A 791 -56.58 28.69 24.02
C ARG A 791 -55.99 27.68 23.02
N SER A 792 -55.87 28.02 21.73
CA SER A 792 -55.36 27.11 20.69
C SER A 792 -53.93 26.62 20.99
N THR A 793 -53.62 25.38 20.61
CA THR A 793 -52.30 24.79 20.89
C THR A 793 -51.22 25.27 19.92
N ILE A 794 -49.95 25.15 20.31
CA ILE A 794 -48.79 25.41 19.44
C ILE A 794 -48.88 24.59 18.14
N SER A 795 -49.42 23.36 18.21
CA SER A 795 -49.57 22.51 17.02
C SER A 795 -50.66 23.03 16.08
N GLU A 796 -51.81 23.45 16.59
CA GLU A 796 -52.88 24.07 15.77
C GLU A 796 -52.39 25.34 15.08
N MET A 797 -51.74 26.24 15.82
CA MET A 797 -51.19 27.49 15.29
C MET A 797 -50.17 27.23 14.17
N ALA A 798 -49.20 26.32 14.41
CA ALA A 798 -48.18 25.97 13.42
C ALA A 798 -48.78 25.27 12.18
N SER A 799 -49.78 24.39 12.36
CA SER A 799 -50.46 23.71 11.26
C SER A 799 -51.28 24.67 10.40
N ALA A 800 -52.00 25.62 11.01
CA ALA A 800 -52.77 26.62 10.27
C ALA A 800 -51.88 27.58 9.47
N LEU A 801 -50.73 27.99 10.02
CA LEU A 801 -49.71 28.77 9.31
C LEU A 801 -49.18 28.04 8.06
N ILE A 802 -48.77 26.77 8.22
CA ILE A 802 -48.34 25.93 7.08
C ILE A 802 -49.47 25.82 6.04
N GLN A 803 -50.70 25.51 6.46
CA GLN A 803 -51.82 25.33 5.54
C GLN A 803 -52.16 26.59 4.75
N LYS A 804 -52.09 27.78 5.36
CA LYS A 804 -52.35 29.05 4.65
C LYS A 804 -51.21 29.44 3.69
N ARG A 805 -49.96 29.15 4.06
CA ARG A 805 -48.80 29.32 3.15
C ARG A 805 -48.89 28.39 1.95
N ASP A 806 -49.19 27.11 2.19
CA ASP A 806 -49.19 26.09 1.14
C ASP A 806 -50.41 26.23 0.18
N ARG A 807 -51.44 27.01 0.57
CA ARG A 807 -52.51 27.51 -0.32
C ARG A 807 -52.13 28.75 -1.14
N GLY A 808 -50.96 29.35 -0.90
CA GLY A 808 -50.50 30.55 -1.60
C GLY A 808 -51.13 31.87 -1.13
N GLU A 809 -51.90 31.86 -0.03
CA GLU A 809 -52.67 33.02 0.46
C GLU A 809 -51.82 34.01 1.29
N ILE A 810 -50.49 34.05 1.09
CA ILE A 810 -49.57 34.91 1.83
C ILE A 810 -48.99 35.98 0.91
N VAL A 811 -49.44 37.21 1.09
CA VAL A 811 -48.95 38.41 0.40
C VAL A 811 -48.09 39.23 1.37
N PRO A 812 -46.80 39.50 1.08
CA PRO A 812 -45.98 40.38 1.91
C PRO A 812 -46.44 41.85 1.76
N PRO A 813 -46.34 42.68 2.83
CA PRO A 813 -46.79 44.07 2.78
C PRO A 813 -45.92 44.95 1.84
N PRO A 814 -46.49 46.01 1.25
CA PRO A 814 -45.83 46.81 0.22
C PRO A 814 -44.67 47.66 0.78
N THR A 815 -43.58 47.70 0.01
CA THR A 815 -42.34 48.42 0.35
C THR A 815 -42.51 49.94 0.22
N ILE A 816 -42.13 50.69 1.27
CA ILE A 816 -42.08 52.17 1.21
C ILE A 816 -40.94 52.60 0.27
N GLN A 817 -41.30 53.27 -0.83
CA GLN A 817 -40.34 53.82 -1.79
C GLN A 817 -40.00 55.29 -1.45
N SER A 818 -38.72 55.60 -1.20
CA SER A 818 -38.22 56.97 -1.28
C SER A 818 -37.73 57.25 -2.71
N GLN A 819 -38.18 58.37 -3.29
CA GLN A 819 -38.03 58.70 -4.71
C GLN A 819 -36.56 58.86 -5.17
N ARG A 820 -36.30 58.55 -6.44
CA ARG A 820 -35.05 58.86 -7.15
C ARG A 820 -35.16 60.22 -7.86
N THR A 821 -34.08 60.98 -7.87
CA THR A 821 -33.76 61.95 -8.94
C THR A 821 -32.46 61.53 -9.64
N PRO A 822 -32.21 61.94 -10.90
CA PRO A 822 -31.20 61.31 -11.74
C PRO A 822 -29.81 61.96 -11.67
N ASP A 823 -28.80 61.09 -11.75
CA ASP A 823 -27.44 61.28 -12.26
C ASP A 823 -26.70 62.62 -12.03
N SER A 824 -25.74 62.60 -11.10
CA SER A 824 -24.40 63.13 -11.40
C SER A 824 -23.32 62.40 -10.59
N ARG A 825 -22.21 62.05 -11.24
CA ARG A 825 -21.15 61.21 -10.67
C ARG A 825 -20.34 61.97 -9.62
N ARG A 826 -20.42 61.57 -8.34
CA ARG A 826 -19.30 61.59 -7.39
C ARG A 826 -19.52 60.71 -6.17
N THR A 827 -18.49 59.95 -5.84
CA THR A 827 -18.33 59.02 -4.71
C THR A 827 -18.81 59.54 -3.36
N ARG A 828 -19.62 58.74 -2.63
CA ARG A 828 -19.51 58.62 -1.16
C ARG A 828 -20.13 57.33 -0.59
N VAL A 829 -19.25 56.60 0.09
CA VAL A 829 -19.43 55.63 1.19
C VAL A 829 -20.84 55.52 1.80
N ARG A 830 -21.33 54.28 1.94
CA ARG A 830 -22.34 53.90 2.95
C ARG A 830 -21.76 52.82 3.87
N GLY A 831 -21.82 53.06 5.17
CA GLY A 831 -21.36 52.11 6.18
C GLY A 831 -22.44 51.13 6.61
N THR A 832 -22.02 49.92 6.98
CA THR A 832 -22.82 48.90 7.66
C THR A 832 -21.97 48.30 8.78
N ASN A 833 -22.37 48.49 10.03
CA ASN A 833 -21.72 47.85 11.20
C ASN A 833 -22.14 46.39 11.37
N GLN A 834 -21.96 45.59 10.31
CA GLN A 834 -21.66 44.16 10.44
C GLN A 834 -20.20 44.03 10.04
N GLY A 835 -19.35 43.56 10.96
CA GLY A 835 -17.92 43.43 10.68
C GLY A 835 -17.69 42.57 9.44
N ILE A 836 -16.90 43.08 8.50
CA ILE A 836 -16.54 42.37 7.26
C ILE A 836 -15.96 41.01 7.66
N LYS A 837 -16.56 39.94 7.15
CA LYS A 837 -16.06 38.59 7.37
C LYS A 837 -14.82 38.40 6.52
N THR A 838 -13.67 38.18 7.16
CA THR A 838 -12.41 37.95 6.48
C THR A 838 -11.91 36.51 6.64
N SER A 839 -11.03 36.08 5.74
CA SER A 839 -10.29 34.82 5.81
C SER A 839 -8.96 34.96 5.09
N VAL A 840 -7.91 34.24 5.51
CA VAL A 840 -6.58 34.35 4.86
C VAL A 840 -6.65 33.87 3.40
N LEU A 841 -7.45 32.83 3.13
CA LEU A 841 -7.87 32.46 1.78
C LEU A 841 -9.30 32.97 1.54
N GLY A 842 -9.41 34.28 1.32
CA GLY A 842 -10.63 34.98 0.92
C GLY A 842 -10.86 34.97 -0.61
N GLU A 843 -11.81 35.76 -1.09
CA GLU A 843 -12.25 35.77 -2.49
C GLU A 843 -11.10 35.96 -3.49
N HIS A 844 -10.26 36.98 -3.32
CA HIS A 844 -9.23 37.32 -4.31
C HIS A 844 -8.15 36.23 -4.40
N THR A 845 -7.61 35.79 -3.24
CA THR A 845 -6.61 34.73 -3.20
C THR A 845 -7.18 33.39 -3.68
N LEU A 846 -8.43 33.04 -3.35
CA LEU A 846 -9.05 31.82 -3.87
C LEU A 846 -9.26 31.85 -5.39
N ARG A 847 -9.71 32.98 -5.96
CA ARG A 847 -9.82 33.13 -7.43
C ARG A 847 -8.46 33.01 -8.11
N ALA A 848 -7.39 33.55 -7.50
CA ALA A 848 -6.03 33.39 -7.99
C ALA A 848 -5.57 31.92 -7.96
N ILE A 849 -5.84 31.19 -6.86
CA ILE A 849 -5.55 29.75 -6.73
C ILE A 849 -6.30 28.93 -7.78
N GLN A 850 -7.60 29.16 -7.97
CA GLN A 850 -8.43 28.45 -8.95
C GLN A 850 -7.93 28.67 -10.39
N ASN A 851 -7.60 29.91 -10.74
CA ASN A 851 -7.01 30.27 -12.04
C ASN A 851 -5.63 29.62 -12.23
N HIS A 852 -4.80 29.62 -11.19
CA HIS A 852 -3.48 28.98 -11.20
C HIS A 852 -3.58 27.45 -11.40
N ILE A 853 -4.48 26.74 -10.69
CA ILE A 853 -4.68 25.30 -10.83
C ILE A 853 -4.98 24.90 -12.29
N GLY A 854 -5.75 25.72 -13.02
CA GLY A 854 -6.02 25.51 -14.45
C GLY A 854 -4.82 25.67 -15.39
N LYS A 855 -3.74 26.33 -14.94
CA LYS A 855 -2.52 26.62 -15.74
C LYS A 855 -1.37 25.64 -15.49
N VAL A 856 -1.37 24.90 -14.37
CA VAL A 856 -0.25 24.00 -14.03
C VAL A 856 -0.24 22.77 -14.92
N ILE A 857 0.87 22.57 -15.64
CA ILE A 857 1.16 21.33 -16.36
C ILE A 857 1.78 20.34 -15.38
N LEU A 858 0.92 19.52 -14.78
CA LEU A 858 1.32 18.39 -13.93
C LEU A 858 1.61 17.12 -14.75
N PRO A 859 2.67 16.36 -14.42
CA PRO A 859 2.90 15.01 -14.95
C PRO A 859 1.72 14.06 -14.67
N SER A 860 1.50 13.07 -15.54
CA SER A 860 0.30 12.20 -15.47
C SER A 860 0.17 11.35 -14.20
N TRP A 861 1.25 11.19 -13.43
CA TRP A 861 1.28 10.46 -12.17
C TRP A 861 0.97 11.32 -10.94
N VAL A 862 0.99 12.65 -11.05
CA VAL A 862 0.58 13.56 -9.96
C VAL A 862 -0.92 13.78 -10.02
N ARG A 863 -1.63 13.53 -8.91
CA ARG A 863 -3.05 13.85 -8.80
C ARG A 863 -3.22 15.36 -8.65
N PRO A 864 -3.95 16.07 -9.53
CA PRO A 864 -4.19 17.50 -9.38
C PRO A 864 -5.07 17.80 -8.15
N ALA A 865 -4.93 18.99 -7.58
CA ALA A 865 -5.95 19.51 -6.67
C ALA A 865 -7.23 19.90 -7.45
N PRO A 866 -8.41 19.96 -6.82
CA PRO A 866 -9.64 20.35 -7.51
C PRO A 866 -9.60 21.79 -8.04
N ALA A 867 -10.01 21.96 -9.30
CA ALA A 867 -10.02 23.26 -9.98
C ALA A 867 -10.84 24.32 -9.21
N MET A 868 -11.98 23.94 -8.62
CA MET A 868 -12.84 24.80 -7.82
C MET A 868 -12.54 24.67 -6.30
N PHE A 869 -11.27 24.65 -5.92
CA PHE A 869 -10.90 24.64 -4.50
C PHE A 869 -11.53 25.83 -3.75
N GLY A 870 -12.14 25.56 -2.60
CA GLY A 870 -12.89 26.54 -1.80
C GLY A 870 -14.40 26.51 -1.99
N THR A 871 -14.95 25.80 -2.99
CA THR A 871 -16.40 25.57 -3.11
C THR A 871 -16.84 24.25 -2.47
N THR A 872 -18.15 24.08 -2.28
CA THR A 872 -18.74 22.85 -1.72
C THR A 872 -18.80 21.68 -2.70
N ASP A 873 -18.61 21.92 -4.00
CA ASP A 873 -19.04 21.02 -5.07
C ASP A 873 -18.21 19.72 -5.16
N HIS A 874 -16.93 19.79 -4.77
CA HIS A 874 -16.02 18.65 -4.80
C HIS A 874 -16.05 17.80 -3.50
N GLY A 875 -16.75 18.25 -2.45
CA GLY A 875 -16.81 17.54 -1.17
C GLY A 875 -15.46 17.47 -0.42
N LYS A 876 -15.12 16.30 0.15
CA LYS A 876 -13.91 16.14 0.97
C LYS A 876 -12.71 15.76 0.10
N LEU A 877 -11.64 16.55 0.18
CA LEU A 877 -10.33 16.25 -0.41
C LEU A 877 -9.69 14.99 0.21
N SER A 878 -9.08 14.18 -0.65
CA SER A 878 -8.20 13.06 -0.29
C SER A 878 -6.81 13.53 0.13
N ALA A 879 -6.01 12.65 0.73
CA ALA A 879 -4.65 12.97 1.18
C ALA A 879 -3.70 13.38 0.04
N ASP A 880 -3.80 12.75 -1.14
CA ASP A 880 -2.97 13.08 -2.32
C ASP A 880 -3.38 14.44 -2.93
N GLU A 881 -4.67 14.79 -2.90
CA GLU A 881 -5.16 16.13 -3.29
C GLU A 881 -4.71 17.22 -2.32
N TRP A 882 -4.75 16.96 -1.00
CA TRP A 882 -4.17 17.87 0.01
C TRP A 882 -2.67 18.07 -0.17
N ARG A 883 -1.94 16.98 -0.45
CA ARG A 883 -0.51 17.05 -0.73
C ARG A 883 -0.25 17.93 -1.94
N SER A 884 -0.87 17.66 -3.09
CA SER A 884 -0.68 18.46 -4.31
C SER A 884 -1.10 19.92 -4.15
N LEU A 885 -2.18 20.20 -3.41
CA LEU A 885 -2.57 21.58 -3.09
C LEU A 885 -1.46 22.30 -2.29
N CYS A 886 -0.92 21.65 -1.26
CA CYS A 886 0.02 22.28 -0.34
C CYS A 886 1.45 22.40 -0.87
N ILE A 887 1.95 21.46 -1.68
CA ILE A 887 3.34 21.49 -2.16
C ILE A 887 3.50 22.05 -3.57
N VAL A 888 2.42 22.09 -4.36
CA VAL A 888 2.42 22.65 -5.72
C VAL A 888 1.63 23.94 -5.73
N HIS A 889 0.29 23.85 -5.68
CA HIS A 889 -0.56 24.96 -6.10
C HIS A 889 -0.52 26.18 -5.16
N LEU A 890 -0.49 25.96 -3.84
CA LEU A 890 -0.38 27.05 -2.87
C LEU A 890 1.00 27.72 -2.89
N PRO A 891 2.15 27.01 -2.85
CA PRO A 891 3.46 27.64 -2.97
C PRO A 891 3.58 28.53 -4.21
N VAL A 892 3.25 28.01 -5.40
CA VAL A 892 3.39 28.81 -6.62
C VAL A 892 2.48 30.05 -6.59
N THR A 893 1.23 29.91 -6.15
CA THR A 893 0.28 31.04 -6.12
C THR A 893 0.66 32.07 -5.06
N LEU A 894 0.95 31.62 -3.84
CA LEU A 894 1.15 32.51 -2.69
C LEU A 894 2.53 33.19 -2.72
N ILE A 895 3.57 32.53 -3.25
CA ILE A 895 4.85 33.20 -3.52
C ILE A 895 4.67 34.24 -4.64
N GLY A 896 3.91 33.94 -5.69
CA GLY A 896 3.61 34.90 -6.76
C GLY A 896 2.81 36.13 -6.29
N LEU A 897 1.93 35.98 -5.28
CA LEU A 897 1.12 37.05 -4.74
C LEU A 897 1.77 37.82 -3.58
N TRP A 898 2.51 37.14 -2.70
CA TRP A 898 3.01 37.68 -1.42
C TRP A 898 4.54 37.63 -1.29
N GLY A 899 5.26 37.12 -2.29
CA GLY A 899 6.72 36.94 -2.23
C GLY A 899 7.51 38.25 -2.18
N GLY A 900 7.06 39.26 -2.92
CA GLY A 900 7.63 40.62 -2.91
C GLY A 900 6.98 41.58 -1.92
N GLU A 901 5.97 41.14 -1.17
CA GLU A 901 5.33 41.93 -0.12
C GLU A 901 6.18 41.95 1.16
N GLY A 902 5.96 42.96 2.02
CA GLY A 902 6.58 43.08 3.33
C GLY A 902 5.63 42.74 4.50
N GLY A 903 6.17 42.84 5.72
CA GLY A 903 5.38 42.79 6.96
C GLY A 903 4.58 41.49 7.15
N ARG A 904 3.34 41.62 7.64
CA ARG A 904 2.54 40.47 8.11
C ARG A 904 2.18 39.47 7.02
N LYS A 905 1.89 39.90 5.78
CA LYS A 905 1.64 38.98 4.64
C LYS A 905 2.85 38.10 4.37
N ARG A 906 4.05 38.70 4.41
CA ARG A 906 5.32 38.01 4.19
C ARG A 906 5.57 36.97 5.28
N GLN A 907 5.38 37.33 6.55
CA GLN A 907 5.49 36.40 7.68
C GLN A 907 4.50 35.22 7.60
N ILE A 908 3.27 35.44 7.12
CA ILE A 908 2.29 34.37 6.87
C ILE A 908 2.78 33.42 5.77
N LEU A 909 3.36 33.96 4.69
CA LEU A 909 3.96 33.16 3.63
C LEU A 909 5.17 32.35 4.14
N ASP A 910 6.08 32.97 4.88
CA ASP A 910 7.26 32.32 5.45
C ASP A 910 6.85 31.17 6.39
N ASN A 911 5.87 31.39 7.27
CA ASN A 911 5.30 30.34 8.13
C ASN A 911 4.68 29.18 7.33
N PHE A 912 4.01 29.46 6.21
CA PHE A 912 3.49 28.42 5.34
C PHE A 912 4.60 27.68 4.59
N MET A 913 5.65 28.36 4.16
CA MET A 913 6.77 27.71 3.46
C MET A 913 7.62 26.85 4.41
N ASP A 914 7.67 27.16 5.71
CA ASP A 914 8.21 26.25 6.73
C ASP A 914 7.42 24.94 6.80
N LEU A 915 6.08 25.04 6.78
CA LEU A 915 5.22 23.87 6.66
C LEU A 915 5.48 23.13 5.34
N VAL A 916 5.62 23.81 4.21
CA VAL A 916 5.92 23.15 2.92
C VAL A 916 7.25 22.39 2.97
N GLY A 917 8.31 22.99 3.52
CA GLY A 917 9.61 22.35 3.70
C GLY A 917 9.55 21.12 4.62
N LEU A 918 8.83 21.24 5.74
CA LEU A 918 8.55 20.14 6.66
C LEU A 918 7.84 18.96 5.96
N ILE A 919 6.86 19.28 5.12
CA ILE A 919 6.04 18.33 4.36
C ILE A 919 6.86 17.61 3.28
N GLU A 920 7.78 18.31 2.60
CA GLU A 920 8.67 17.70 1.59
C GLU A 920 9.78 16.84 2.22
N LEU A 921 10.46 17.31 3.28
CA LEU A 921 11.45 16.52 4.01
C LEU A 921 10.81 15.25 4.61
N GLY A 922 9.71 15.41 5.35
CA GLY A 922 8.95 14.30 5.92
C GLY A 922 8.26 13.41 4.88
N GLY A 923 8.27 13.81 3.59
CA GLY A 923 7.78 13.04 2.45
C GLY A 923 8.88 12.38 1.62
N SER A 924 10.16 12.64 1.91
CA SER A 924 11.32 12.26 1.09
C SER A 924 11.51 10.74 0.96
N MET A 925 12.15 10.33 -0.13
CA MET A 925 12.49 8.94 -0.43
C MET A 925 13.84 8.50 0.15
N ARG A 926 14.60 9.43 0.74
CA ARG A 926 15.81 9.18 1.54
C ARG A 926 15.84 10.16 2.71
N CYS A 927 16.62 9.88 3.75
CA CYS A 927 16.93 10.87 4.78
C CYS A 927 18.35 10.69 5.28
N SER A 928 18.98 11.80 5.62
CA SER A 928 20.29 11.88 6.29
C SER A 928 20.12 12.64 7.60
N GLU A 929 21.09 12.55 8.50
CA GLU A 929 21.00 13.22 9.80
C GLU A 929 20.80 14.75 9.66
N SER A 930 21.48 15.41 8.71
CA SER A 930 21.29 16.85 8.44
C SER A 930 19.88 17.18 7.93
N GLN A 931 19.29 16.33 7.08
CA GLN A 931 17.89 16.48 6.64
C GLN A 931 16.89 16.29 7.78
N ILE A 932 17.19 15.40 8.73
CA ILE A 932 16.36 15.17 9.91
C ILE A 932 16.45 16.36 10.87
N GLN A 933 17.65 16.88 11.12
CA GLN A 933 17.87 18.09 11.93
C GLN A 933 17.18 19.31 11.30
N TYR A 934 17.24 19.47 9.98
CA TYR A 934 16.55 20.56 9.30
C TYR A 934 15.01 20.39 9.33
N TYR A 935 14.50 19.15 9.28
CA TYR A 935 13.08 18.88 9.54
C TYR A 935 12.69 19.32 10.97
N GLU A 936 13.48 18.98 11.98
CA GLU A 936 13.23 19.34 13.38
C GLU A 936 13.26 20.85 13.62
N PHE A 937 14.24 21.55 13.02
CA PHE A 937 14.29 23.02 12.97
C PHE A 937 13.04 23.63 12.33
N LEU A 938 12.60 23.11 11.18
CA LEU A 938 11.40 23.61 10.50
C LEU A 938 10.11 23.37 11.31
N VAL A 939 9.97 22.25 12.05
CA VAL A 939 8.84 22.09 13.00
C VAL A 939 8.86 23.22 14.03
N LEU A 940 10.01 23.46 14.65
CA LEU A 940 10.14 24.45 15.72
C LEU A 940 9.88 25.88 15.22
N ARG A 941 10.45 26.26 14.07
CA ARG A 941 10.24 27.59 13.46
C ARG A 941 8.79 27.78 13.02
N TYR A 942 8.21 26.78 12.35
CA TYR A 942 6.79 26.77 11.98
C TYR A 942 5.88 26.97 13.21
N MET A 943 6.10 26.23 14.29
CA MET A 943 5.20 26.25 15.44
C MET A 943 5.30 27.52 16.27
N ASN A 944 6.51 28.07 16.45
CA ASN A 944 6.69 29.37 17.11
C ASN A 944 6.04 30.50 16.29
N THR A 945 6.39 30.61 15.01
CA THR A 945 5.84 31.68 14.15
C THR A 945 4.31 31.55 13.95
N LEU A 946 3.77 30.33 13.92
CA LEU A 946 2.32 30.09 13.90
C LEU A 946 1.64 30.60 15.19
N LYS A 947 2.23 30.33 16.37
CA LYS A 947 1.71 30.77 17.67
C LYS A 947 1.68 32.30 17.77
N ASP A 948 2.69 32.95 17.21
CA ASP A 948 2.82 34.41 17.22
C ASP A 948 1.95 35.12 16.19
N LEU A 949 1.87 34.62 14.95
CA LEU A 949 0.99 35.21 13.94
C LEU A 949 -0.49 35.01 14.31
N PHE A 950 -0.88 33.79 14.68
CA PHE A 950 -2.28 33.40 14.86
C PHE A 950 -2.61 33.25 16.34
N LYS A 951 -2.62 34.37 17.08
CA LYS A 951 -2.80 34.45 18.54
C LYS A 951 -4.06 33.73 19.09
N GLU A 952 -5.06 33.44 18.26
CA GLU A 952 -6.30 32.72 18.61
C GLU A 952 -6.33 31.23 18.21
N ALA A 953 -5.46 30.79 17.30
CA ALA A 953 -5.40 29.41 16.81
C ALA A 953 -4.92 28.46 17.91
N VAL A 954 -5.68 27.39 18.19
CA VAL A 954 -5.34 26.43 19.26
C VAL A 954 -4.43 25.33 18.71
N ILE A 955 -3.27 25.14 19.35
CA ILE A 955 -2.33 24.06 19.03
C ILE A 955 -2.98 22.68 19.25
N LYS A 956 -2.81 21.77 18.28
CA LYS A 956 -3.43 20.44 18.26
C LYS A 956 -2.42 19.32 18.52
N PRO A 957 -2.85 18.14 19.05
CA PRO A 957 -1.99 16.97 19.21
C PRO A 957 -1.17 16.59 17.96
N ASN A 958 -1.75 16.64 16.76
CA ASN A 958 -1.06 16.35 15.49
C ASN A 958 0.15 17.27 15.23
N GLN A 959 0.08 18.53 15.67
CA GLN A 959 1.17 19.48 15.55
C GLN A 959 2.31 19.17 16.53
N HIS A 960 1.99 18.77 17.77
CA HIS A 960 2.99 18.26 18.69
C HIS A 960 3.64 16.95 18.19
N LEU A 961 2.85 16.04 17.62
CA LEU A 961 3.36 14.78 17.04
C LEU A 961 4.32 14.99 15.86
N ALA A 962 4.29 16.14 15.18
CA ALA A 962 5.25 16.45 14.13
C ALA A 962 6.69 16.58 14.65
N TYR A 963 6.90 17.06 15.88
CA TYR A 963 8.24 17.14 16.49
C TYR A 963 8.92 15.76 16.61
N HIS A 964 8.13 14.71 16.84
CA HIS A 964 8.64 13.35 16.90
C HIS A 964 8.92 12.73 15.52
N GLY A 965 8.60 13.42 14.41
CA GLY A 965 8.86 12.93 13.05
C GLY A 965 10.36 12.64 12.81
N GLY A 966 11.25 13.49 13.31
CA GLY A 966 12.70 13.26 13.21
C GLY A 966 13.17 12.06 14.02
N GLN A 967 12.64 11.88 15.23
CA GLN A 967 12.85 10.68 16.06
C GLN A 967 12.44 9.39 15.31
N PHE A 968 11.28 9.36 14.66
CA PHE A 968 10.85 8.18 13.88
C PHE A 968 11.69 7.98 12.61
N MET A 969 12.16 9.04 11.95
CA MET A 969 13.09 8.92 10.80
C MET A 969 14.44 8.32 11.20
N ARG A 970 14.97 8.61 12.40
CA ARG A 970 16.17 7.93 12.92
C ARG A 970 15.90 6.46 13.30
N LYS A 971 14.72 6.17 13.86
CA LYS A 971 14.34 4.80 14.28
C LYS A 971 14.08 3.85 13.10
N PHE A 972 13.40 4.32 12.05
CA PHE A 972 12.83 3.49 10.99
C PHE A 972 13.16 4.00 9.57
N GLY A 973 14.18 4.84 9.41
CA GLY A 973 14.55 5.38 8.10
C GLY A 973 13.45 6.25 7.47
N PRO A 974 13.46 6.44 6.13
CA PRO A 974 12.58 7.38 5.45
C PRO A 974 11.10 6.97 5.53
N THR A 975 10.21 7.95 5.66
CA THR A 975 8.78 7.72 5.98
C THR A 975 8.01 6.94 4.91
N HIS A 976 8.52 6.87 3.68
CA HIS A 976 7.88 6.10 2.62
C HIS A 976 7.82 4.60 2.90
N SER A 977 8.72 4.07 3.73
CA SER A 977 8.77 2.67 4.13
C SER A 977 7.72 2.30 5.19
N TRP A 978 7.18 3.28 5.94
CA TRP A 978 6.29 3.03 7.08
C TRP A 978 5.08 3.98 7.15
N ARG A 979 4.49 4.33 6.00
CA ARG A 979 3.26 5.16 5.91
C ARG A 979 2.05 4.44 5.30
N THR A 980 0.84 4.87 5.66
CA THR A 980 -0.38 4.08 5.48
C THR A 980 -0.87 3.93 4.02
N PHE A 981 -0.32 4.68 3.05
CA PHE A 981 -0.67 4.55 1.62
C PHE A 981 -0.56 3.13 1.05
N GLY A 982 0.30 2.27 1.61
CA GLY A 982 0.40 0.86 1.23
C GLY A 982 -0.87 0.07 1.57
N PHE A 983 -1.48 0.35 2.72
CA PHE A 983 -2.63 -0.38 3.27
C PHE A 983 -3.97 0.05 2.67
N GLU A 984 -4.15 1.35 2.36
CA GLU A 984 -5.42 1.88 1.80
C GLU A 984 -5.84 1.24 0.46
N ARG A 985 -4.89 0.64 -0.29
CA ARG A 985 -5.08 0.15 -1.67
C ARG A 985 -6.15 -0.94 -1.84
N GLN A 986 -6.58 -1.61 -0.76
CA GLN A 986 -7.40 -2.83 -0.83
C GLN A 986 -8.86 -2.68 -0.36
N MET A 987 -9.29 -1.48 0.04
CA MET A 987 -10.53 -1.29 0.80
C MET A 987 -11.85 -1.24 -0.02
N GLU A 988 -11.78 -1.18 -1.34
CA GLU A 988 -12.98 -0.85 -2.15
C GLU A 988 -13.87 -2.03 -2.56
N ARG A 989 -13.42 -3.30 -2.48
CA ARG A 989 -14.26 -4.47 -2.78
C ARG A 989 -13.99 -5.72 -1.91
N THR A 990 -15.05 -6.11 -1.22
CA THR A 990 -15.44 -7.49 -0.83
C THR A 990 -14.59 -8.32 0.16
N PHE A 991 -15.18 -9.47 0.50
CA PHE A 991 -14.85 -10.41 1.57
C PHE A 991 -13.44 -11.02 1.41
N LEU A 992 -12.77 -11.26 2.55
CA LEU A 992 -11.44 -11.88 2.71
C LEU A 992 -11.05 -12.83 1.56
N SER A 993 -11.82 -13.90 1.36
CA SER A 993 -11.51 -14.95 0.38
C SER A 993 -11.40 -14.45 -1.05
N GLN A 994 -12.24 -13.50 -1.49
CA GLN A 994 -12.18 -12.97 -2.85
C GLN A 994 -10.91 -12.15 -3.08
N THR A 995 -10.53 -11.33 -2.11
CA THR A 995 -9.32 -10.51 -2.13
C THR A 995 -8.06 -11.39 -2.14
N CYS A 996 -7.99 -12.39 -1.26
CA CYS A 996 -6.87 -13.32 -1.24
C CYS A 996 -6.80 -14.19 -2.51
N ARG A 997 -7.93 -14.65 -3.08
CA ARG A 997 -7.96 -15.35 -4.38
C ARG A 997 -7.42 -14.47 -5.51
N ALA A 998 -7.81 -13.20 -5.54
CA ALA A 998 -7.31 -12.24 -6.53
C ALA A 998 -5.80 -11.98 -6.38
N ALA A 999 -5.30 -11.88 -5.14
CA ALA A 999 -3.88 -11.80 -4.83
C ALA A 999 -3.12 -13.07 -5.29
N ASN A 1000 -3.64 -14.27 -4.98
CA ASN A 1000 -3.06 -15.55 -5.36
C ASN A 1000 -3.09 -15.82 -6.89
N LEU A 1001 -4.04 -15.23 -7.62
CA LEU A 1001 -4.09 -15.34 -9.09
C LEU A 1001 -2.94 -14.58 -9.78
N ARG A 1002 -2.53 -13.42 -9.26
CA ARG A 1002 -1.59 -12.52 -9.95
C ARG A 1002 -0.22 -13.14 -10.26
N PRO A 1003 0.43 -13.91 -9.37
CA PRO A 1003 1.67 -14.63 -9.70
C PRO A 1003 1.49 -15.60 -10.89
N LEU A 1004 0.34 -16.27 -11.02
CA LEU A 1004 0.05 -17.13 -12.17
C LEU A 1004 -0.03 -16.34 -13.48
N LEU A 1005 -0.46 -15.06 -13.44
CA LEU A 1005 -0.45 -14.16 -14.60
C LEU A 1005 0.94 -13.64 -14.96
N GLN A 1006 1.86 -13.63 -13.99
CA GLN A 1006 3.25 -13.19 -14.17
C GLN A 1006 4.15 -14.31 -14.73
N GLU A 1007 3.68 -15.57 -14.70
CA GLU A 1007 4.44 -16.71 -15.20
C GLU A 1007 4.68 -16.64 -16.73
N PRO A 1008 5.93 -16.84 -17.23
CA PRO A 1008 6.25 -16.71 -18.65
C PRO A 1008 5.46 -17.63 -19.60
N GLN A 1009 4.96 -18.78 -19.12
CA GLN A 1009 4.11 -19.67 -19.92
C GLN A 1009 2.70 -19.09 -20.05
N THR A 1010 2.09 -18.64 -18.95
CA THR A 1010 0.79 -17.96 -18.96
C THR A 1010 0.83 -16.70 -19.82
N GLN A 1011 1.89 -15.89 -19.70
CA GLN A 1011 2.05 -14.67 -20.47
C GLN A 1011 2.02 -14.92 -21.99
N LYS A 1012 2.65 -16.01 -22.46
CA LYS A 1012 2.63 -16.41 -23.88
C LYS A 1012 1.28 -16.96 -24.34
N LEU A 1013 0.55 -17.64 -23.46
CA LEU A 1013 -0.74 -18.27 -23.80
C LEU A 1013 -1.88 -17.26 -23.92
N ILE A 1014 -1.86 -16.19 -23.12
CA ILE A 1014 -2.95 -15.20 -23.05
C ILE A 1014 -2.45 -13.75 -23.21
N GLU A 1015 -1.42 -13.55 -24.04
CA GLU A 1015 -0.74 -12.26 -24.23
C GLU A 1015 -1.71 -11.10 -24.51
N GLU A 1016 -2.64 -11.28 -25.46
CA GLU A 1016 -3.62 -10.25 -25.82
C GLU A 1016 -4.55 -9.88 -24.64
N VAL A 1017 -4.99 -10.88 -23.88
CA VAL A 1017 -5.84 -10.68 -22.69
C VAL A 1017 -5.08 -9.93 -21.62
N LEU A 1018 -3.80 -10.27 -21.38
CA LEU A 1018 -2.96 -9.55 -20.43
C LEU A 1018 -2.63 -8.14 -20.90
N ALA A 1019 -2.46 -7.90 -22.21
CA ALA A 1019 -2.27 -6.57 -22.77
C ALA A 1019 -3.53 -5.70 -22.69
N VAL A 1020 -4.73 -6.28 -22.71
CA VAL A 1020 -5.99 -5.57 -22.40
C VAL A 1020 -6.12 -5.34 -20.89
N TYR A 1021 -5.94 -6.39 -20.08
CA TYR A 1021 -5.97 -6.33 -18.61
C TYR A 1021 -5.04 -5.26 -18.07
N ALA A 1022 -3.78 -5.26 -18.49
CA ALA A 1022 -2.79 -4.26 -18.08
C ALA A 1022 -3.11 -2.85 -18.58
N ARG A 1023 -3.86 -2.65 -19.66
CA ARG A 1023 -4.34 -1.31 -20.04
C ARG A 1023 -5.43 -0.85 -19.08
N VAL A 1024 -6.50 -1.62 -18.95
CA VAL A 1024 -7.66 -1.29 -18.11
C VAL A 1024 -7.26 -1.13 -16.63
N SER A 1025 -6.46 -2.05 -16.08
CA SER A 1025 -5.97 -1.95 -14.70
C SER A 1025 -4.99 -0.80 -14.44
N ASN A 1026 -4.36 -0.23 -15.47
CA ASN A 1026 -3.49 0.95 -15.33
C ASN A 1026 -4.24 2.29 -15.49
N GLU A 1027 -5.49 2.31 -15.95
CA GLU A 1027 -6.30 3.55 -16.03
C GLU A 1027 -6.74 4.03 -14.63
N ASP A 1028 -6.91 3.10 -13.69
CA ASP A 1028 -7.16 3.37 -12.27
C ASP A 1028 -5.89 3.62 -11.44
N ALA A 1029 -4.68 3.40 -11.98
CA ALA A 1029 -3.41 3.55 -11.28
C ALA A 1029 -2.93 5.02 -11.13
N ARG A 1030 -3.84 5.98 -10.94
CA ARG A 1030 -3.55 7.42 -10.84
C ARG A 1030 -3.22 7.86 -9.41
N GLY A 1031 -2.07 8.52 -9.23
CA GLY A 1031 -1.67 9.20 -7.99
C GLY A 1031 -0.25 8.91 -7.53
N THR A 1032 0.29 9.74 -6.63
CA THR A 1032 1.71 9.64 -6.23
C THR A 1032 2.04 8.33 -5.49
N ARG A 1033 1.00 7.74 -4.89
CA ARG A 1033 0.92 6.38 -4.31
C ARG A 1033 1.59 5.27 -5.12
N VAL A 1034 1.61 5.38 -6.46
CA VAL A 1034 2.17 4.36 -7.37
C VAL A 1034 3.68 4.53 -7.50
N ARG A 1035 4.16 5.77 -7.70
CA ARG A 1035 5.60 6.07 -7.83
C ARG A 1035 6.40 5.60 -6.62
N ASP A 1036 5.86 5.80 -5.42
CA ASP A 1036 6.61 5.56 -4.19
C ASP A 1036 6.92 4.08 -3.95
N ALA A 1037 6.10 3.19 -4.51
CA ALA A 1037 6.47 1.79 -4.68
C ALA A 1037 7.55 1.66 -5.78
N PHE A 1038 7.20 1.98 -7.04
CA PHE A 1038 8.02 1.64 -8.20
C PHE A 1038 9.34 2.43 -8.38
N SER A 1039 9.61 3.46 -7.58
CA SER A 1039 10.86 4.26 -7.66
C SER A 1039 12.12 3.45 -7.37
N TRP A 1040 11.98 2.35 -6.64
CA TRP A 1040 13.05 1.44 -6.27
C TRP A 1040 13.46 0.43 -7.35
N MET A 1041 12.71 0.35 -8.46
CA MET A 1041 13.07 -0.45 -9.63
C MET A 1041 14.28 0.13 -10.40
N LYS A 1042 15.49 0.01 -9.85
CA LYS A 1042 16.75 0.22 -10.58
C LYS A 1042 16.97 -0.83 -11.70
N LEU A 1043 16.23 -1.94 -11.68
CA LEU A 1043 16.43 -3.09 -12.57
C LEU A 1043 15.30 -3.37 -13.58
N VAL A 1044 14.14 -2.68 -13.52
CA VAL A 1044 13.12 -2.82 -14.58
C VAL A 1044 13.37 -1.83 -15.70
N SER A 1045 14.25 -2.25 -16.62
CA SER A 1045 14.29 -1.78 -18.01
C SER A 1045 14.25 -0.26 -18.19
N MET A 1046 15.39 0.41 -17.98
CA MET A 1046 15.64 1.75 -18.53
C MET A 1046 15.73 1.77 -20.07
N ARG A 1047 15.58 0.60 -20.72
CA ARG A 1047 15.38 0.46 -22.17
C ARG A 1047 14.12 1.21 -22.60
N GLY A 1048 14.26 2.06 -23.62
CA GLY A 1048 13.14 2.71 -24.29
C GLY A 1048 12.16 1.69 -24.86
N ILE A 1049 10.87 2.02 -24.83
CA ILE A 1049 9.80 1.17 -25.38
C ILE A 1049 9.47 1.68 -26.80
N PRO A 1050 9.75 0.91 -27.86
CA PRO A 1050 9.49 1.31 -29.23
C PRO A 1050 8.03 1.72 -29.48
N ARG A 1051 7.82 2.67 -30.40
CA ARG A 1051 6.47 2.96 -30.91
C ARG A 1051 6.02 1.78 -31.77
N LYS A 1052 4.87 1.19 -31.46
CA LYS A 1052 4.22 0.20 -32.33
C LYS A 1052 4.04 0.83 -33.73
N SER A 1053 4.33 0.05 -34.77
CA SER A 1053 4.27 0.41 -36.20
C SER A 1053 5.13 1.58 -36.70
N GLN A 1054 6.13 2.07 -35.95
CA GLN A 1054 7.13 3.02 -36.49
C GLN A 1054 8.44 2.29 -36.81
N ALA A 1055 8.83 2.29 -38.09
CA ALA A 1055 10.09 1.73 -38.56
C ALA A 1055 11.32 2.48 -37.99
N PRO A 1056 12.52 1.88 -38.01
CA PRO A 1056 13.77 2.59 -37.74
C PRO A 1056 13.94 3.80 -38.67
N THR A 1057 14.47 4.89 -38.13
CA THR A 1057 14.67 6.17 -38.83
C THR A 1057 16.10 6.66 -38.63
N ASP A 1058 16.66 7.35 -39.61
CA ASP A 1058 17.96 8.00 -39.46
C ASP A 1058 17.87 9.25 -38.56
N LEU A 1059 18.90 9.46 -37.73
CA LEU A 1059 19.08 10.70 -36.98
C LEU A 1059 19.43 11.85 -37.92
N THR A 1060 18.86 13.03 -37.66
CA THR A 1060 19.29 14.28 -38.30
C THR A 1060 20.72 14.63 -37.89
N ASP A 1061 21.45 15.38 -38.72
CA ASP A 1061 22.82 15.82 -38.40
C ASP A 1061 22.91 16.52 -37.03
N GLY A 1062 21.95 17.40 -36.75
CA GLY A 1062 21.83 18.10 -35.46
C GLY A 1062 21.59 17.19 -34.25
N THR A 1063 21.26 15.91 -34.43
CA THR A 1063 21.18 14.89 -33.36
C THR A 1063 22.33 13.89 -33.43
N PHE A 1064 22.76 13.52 -34.64
CA PHE A 1064 23.80 12.52 -34.85
C PHE A 1064 25.18 13.01 -34.40
N PHE A 1065 25.56 14.25 -34.72
CA PHE A 1065 26.87 14.77 -34.34
C PHE A 1065 27.04 14.96 -32.82
N PRO A 1066 26.05 15.49 -32.06
CA PRO A 1066 26.12 15.48 -30.60
C PRO A 1066 26.20 14.08 -29.99
N LEU A 1067 25.51 13.07 -30.56
CA LEU A 1067 25.60 11.68 -30.10
C LEU A 1067 27.00 11.12 -30.34
N LEU A 1068 27.55 11.35 -31.53
CA LEU A 1068 28.92 10.94 -31.90
C LEU A 1068 29.96 11.60 -30.98
N GLN A 1069 29.81 12.89 -30.69
CA GLN A 1069 30.69 13.62 -29.77
C GLN A 1069 30.62 13.07 -28.34
N MET A 1070 29.40 12.81 -27.82
CA MET A 1070 29.21 12.23 -26.48
C MET A 1070 29.88 10.85 -26.36
N LEU A 1071 29.61 9.95 -27.32
CA LEU A 1071 30.20 8.62 -27.35
C LEU A 1071 31.73 8.66 -27.48
N ASN A 1072 32.28 9.64 -28.22
CA ASN A 1072 33.72 9.82 -28.38
C ASN A 1072 34.40 10.42 -27.14
N ALA A 1073 33.72 11.30 -26.39
CA ALA A 1073 34.24 11.82 -25.12
C ALA A 1073 34.37 10.72 -24.05
N GLU A 1074 33.54 9.68 -24.11
CA GLU A 1074 33.55 8.53 -23.20
C GLU A 1074 34.48 7.39 -23.66
N ALA A 1075 34.84 7.37 -24.95
CA ALA A 1075 35.60 6.29 -25.57
C ALA A 1075 37.09 6.33 -25.18
N ARG A 1076 37.47 5.53 -24.17
CA ARG A 1076 38.84 5.47 -23.63
C ARG A 1076 39.91 4.91 -24.57
N THR A 1077 39.53 4.13 -25.59
CA THR A 1077 40.49 3.34 -26.39
C THR A 1077 40.23 3.37 -27.90
N GLN A 1078 38.98 3.51 -28.34
CA GLN A 1078 38.64 3.46 -29.76
C GLN A 1078 37.48 4.40 -30.10
N LEU A 1079 37.75 5.40 -30.93
CA LEU A 1079 36.77 6.41 -31.32
C LEU A 1079 35.82 5.90 -32.43
N TYR A 1080 34.62 6.45 -32.43
CA TYR A 1080 33.64 6.35 -33.50
C TYR A 1080 33.82 7.44 -34.55
N ALA A 1081 33.39 7.15 -35.77
CA ALA A 1081 33.26 8.10 -36.88
C ALA A 1081 31.96 7.80 -37.65
N ASP A 1082 31.45 8.79 -38.38
CA ASP A 1082 30.26 8.62 -39.24
C ASP A 1082 30.46 7.48 -40.24
N GLU A 1083 29.49 6.57 -40.34
CA GLU A 1083 29.51 5.49 -41.32
C GLU A 1083 29.50 5.97 -42.77
N TRP A 1084 29.04 7.21 -43.03
CA TRP A 1084 29.06 7.86 -44.34
C TRP A 1084 30.33 8.71 -44.57
N SER A 1085 31.21 8.87 -43.57
CA SER A 1085 32.46 9.61 -43.76
C SER A 1085 33.42 8.87 -44.71
N SER A 1086 33.89 9.61 -45.72
CA SER A 1086 34.96 9.21 -46.64
C SER A 1086 36.37 9.37 -46.05
N GLN A 1087 36.51 10.06 -44.90
CA GLN A 1087 37.76 10.22 -44.16
C GLN A 1087 37.71 9.47 -42.82
N ARG A 1088 37.69 8.13 -42.86
CA ARG A 1088 37.86 7.27 -41.68
C ARG A 1088 39.30 6.82 -41.55
N SER A 1089 39.92 7.10 -40.41
CA SER A 1089 41.20 6.45 -40.05
C SER A 1089 40.97 4.98 -39.72
N GLY A 1090 41.96 4.12 -39.99
CA GLY A 1090 41.84 2.67 -39.73
C GLY A 1090 41.62 2.29 -38.26
N SER A 1091 41.81 3.22 -37.32
CA SER A 1091 41.51 3.06 -35.90
C SER A 1091 40.04 3.30 -35.53
N GLN A 1092 39.26 4.02 -36.34
CA GLN A 1092 37.89 4.45 -35.99
C GLN A 1092 36.81 3.42 -36.38
N ARG A 1093 35.80 3.23 -35.53
CA ARG A 1093 34.64 2.39 -35.84
C ARG A 1093 33.51 3.20 -36.49
N PRO A 1094 32.80 2.65 -37.50
CA PRO A 1094 31.59 3.30 -38.02
C PRO A 1094 30.48 3.34 -36.96
N LEU A 1095 29.84 4.49 -36.81
CA LEU A 1095 28.60 4.66 -36.03
C LEU A 1095 27.43 4.86 -36.99
N GLY A 1096 26.45 3.97 -36.92
CA GLY A 1096 25.26 4.04 -37.76
C GLY A 1096 24.31 5.18 -37.37
N ARG A 1097 23.64 5.77 -38.37
CA ARG A 1097 22.65 6.85 -38.16
C ARG A 1097 21.24 6.33 -37.82
N LYS A 1098 20.95 5.07 -38.13
CA LYS A 1098 19.65 4.43 -37.86
C LYS A 1098 19.39 4.22 -36.38
N VAL A 1099 18.21 4.61 -35.93
CA VAL A 1099 17.71 4.41 -34.57
C VAL A 1099 16.27 3.93 -34.57
N GLN A 1100 15.82 3.32 -33.47
CA GLN A 1100 14.41 2.94 -33.28
C GLN A 1100 13.72 3.94 -32.34
N PRO A 1101 12.78 4.78 -32.85
CA PRO A 1101 12.05 5.74 -32.03
C PRO A 1101 11.17 5.08 -30.96
N CYS A 1102 11.21 5.64 -29.75
CA CYS A 1102 10.48 5.15 -28.60
C CYS A 1102 9.26 6.02 -28.24
N ALA A 1103 8.25 5.38 -27.66
CA ALA A 1103 7.03 6.03 -27.18
C ALA A 1103 7.23 6.61 -25.77
N MET A 1104 8.00 5.90 -24.95
CA MET A 1104 8.33 6.27 -23.57
C MET A 1104 9.57 5.51 -23.08
N VAL A 1105 10.14 5.99 -21.98
CA VAL A 1105 11.05 5.23 -21.11
C VAL A 1105 10.46 5.17 -19.69
N ARG A 1106 10.82 4.17 -18.90
CA ARG A 1106 10.50 4.12 -17.47
C ARG A 1106 11.75 4.33 -16.65
N ILE A 1107 11.71 5.25 -15.69
CA ILE A 1107 12.83 5.58 -14.80
C ILE A 1107 12.22 5.70 -13.39
N GLY A 1108 12.65 4.83 -12.45
CA GLY A 1108 12.03 4.73 -11.14
C GLY A 1108 10.50 4.52 -11.20
N GLY A 1109 10.04 3.63 -12.08
CA GLY A 1109 8.61 3.36 -12.29
C GLY A 1109 7.79 4.44 -13.00
N VAL A 1110 8.30 5.67 -13.07
CA VAL A 1110 7.64 6.81 -13.71
C VAL A 1110 7.82 6.74 -15.23
N LYS A 1111 6.76 7.04 -15.98
CA LYS A 1111 6.78 7.11 -17.45
C LYS A 1111 7.26 8.49 -17.89
N TYR A 1112 8.34 8.54 -18.65
CA TYR A 1112 8.85 9.73 -19.34
C TYR A 1112 8.61 9.59 -20.83
N LYS A 1113 8.16 10.65 -21.51
CA LYS A 1113 7.73 10.60 -22.91
C LYS A 1113 8.27 11.80 -23.70
N PRO A 1114 8.43 11.69 -25.03
CA PRO A 1114 8.62 12.85 -25.89
C PRO A 1114 7.43 13.82 -25.80
N CYS A 1115 7.64 15.13 -25.93
CA CYS A 1115 6.56 16.13 -25.88
C CYS A 1115 5.52 15.96 -27.01
N ALA A 1116 5.95 15.45 -28.17
CA ALA A 1116 5.07 15.04 -29.27
C ALA A 1116 4.09 13.89 -28.90
N VAL A 1117 4.32 13.19 -27.78
CA VAL A 1117 3.44 12.12 -27.25
C VAL A 1117 2.69 12.60 -25.99
N SER A 1118 3.33 13.40 -25.14
CA SER A 1118 2.70 13.95 -23.93
C SER A 1118 3.39 15.21 -23.46
N GLN A 1119 2.70 16.35 -23.57
CA GLN A 1119 3.09 17.64 -23.00
C GLN A 1119 3.23 17.62 -21.48
N LYS A 1120 2.64 16.62 -20.80
CA LYS A 1120 2.70 16.46 -19.33
C LYS A 1120 3.90 15.66 -18.87
N ASP A 1121 4.26 14.62 -19.60
CA ASP A 1121 5.26 13.63 -19.18
C ASP A 1121 6.67 13.88 -19.76
N CYS A 1122 6.87 15.01 -20.45
CA CYS A 1122 8.14 15.36 -21.09
C CYS A 1122 8.98 16.41 -20.35
N ASN A 1123 8.41 17.18 -19.42
CA ASN A 1123 9.11 18.22 -18.65
C ASN A 1123 10.00 17.60 -17.56
N ILE A 1124 11.32 17.72 -17.67
CA ILE A 1124 12.28 17.05 -16.78
C ILE A 1124 13.36 17.98 -16.24
N LEU A 1125 13.79 17.68 -15.01
CA LEU A 1125 15.11 18.04 -14.49
C LEU A 1125 16.09 16.93 -14.84
N TYR A 1126 17.28 17.29 -15.30
CA TYR A 1126 18.30 16.35 -15.73
C TYR A 1126 19.69 16.93 -15.53
N LEU A 1127 20.69 16.05 -15.42
CA LEU A 1127 22.10 16.40 -15.47
C LEU A 1127 22.58 16.30 -16.92
N ASP A 1128 23.34 17.29 -17.38
CA ASP A 1128 24.08 17.19 -18.64
C ASP A 1128 25.36 16.33 -18.48
N ASN A 1129 26.16 16.24 -19.54
CA ASN A 1129 27.40 15.47 -19.53
C ASN A 1129 28.49 16.10 -18.63
N SER A 1130 28.35 17.39 -18.29
CA SER A 1130 29.19 18.14 -17.34
C SER A 1130 28.69 18.05 -15.89
N GLN A 1131 27.63 17.26 -15.62
CA GLN A 1131 26.93 17.15 -14.34
C GLN A 1131 26.23 18.43 -13.87
N VAL A 1132 25.97 19.40 -14.76
CA VAL A 1132 25.16 20.58 -14.45
C VAL A 1132 23.68 20.25 -14.57
N GLN A 1133 22.87 20.68 -13.60
CA GLN A 1133 21.43 20.42 -13.59
C GLN A 1133 20.65 21.46 -14.41
N HIS A 1134 19.87 20.98 -15.37
CA HIS A 1134 19.02 21.77 -16.26
C HIS A 1134 17.55 21.42 -16.08
N ALA A 1135 16.67 22.40 -16.31
CA ALA A 1135 15.25 22.14 -16.57
C ALA A 1135 15.01 22.16 -18.07
N GLY A 1136 14.27 21.19 -18.60
CA GLY A 1136 14.03 21.10 -20.03
C GLY A 1136 12.90 20.16 -20.42
N GLN A 1137 12.80 19.86 -21.71
CA GLN A 1137 11.74 19.01 -22.24
C GLN A 1137 12.30 17.94 -23.20
N ILE A 1138 11.82 16.71 -23.07
CA ILE A 1138 12.24 15.58 -23.92
C ILE A 1138 11.62 15.72 -25.32
N GLN A 1139 12.45 15.89 -26.34
CA GLN A 1139 12.01 15.96 -27.74
C GLN A 1139 11.93 14.59 -28.42
N LEU A 1140 12.89 13.71 -28.13
CA LEU A 1140 12.96 12.36 -28.70
C LEU A 1140 13.50 11.38 -27.67
N ILE A 1141 13.05 10.13 -27.74
CA ILE A 1141 13.64 8.98 -27.05
C ILE A 1141 13.89 7.93 -28.13
N PHE A 1142 15.07 7.33 -28.17
CA PHE A 1142 15.40 6.32 -29.16
C PHE A 1142 16.31 5.21 -28.60
N LEU A 1143 16.25 4.04 -29.22
CA LEU A 1143 17.25 2.99 -29.08
C LEU A 1143 18.28 3.13 -30.21
N HIS A 1144 19.55 3.07 -29.86
CA HIS A 1144 20.68 3.03 -30.79
C HIS A 1144 21.44 1.73 -30.61
N GLU A 1145 21.76 1.06 -31.72
CA GLU A 1145 22.48 -0.20 -31.75
C GLU A 1145 23.86 0.02 -32.39
N ARG A 1146 24.92 -0.35 -31.67
CA ARG A 1146 26.31 -0.17 -32.11
C ARG A 1146 27.23 -1.27 -31.61
N LYS A 1147 28.44 -1.35 -32.14
CA LYS A 1147 29.51 -2.17 -31.56
C LYS A 1147 30.31 -1.36 -30.55
N ASP A 1148 30.59 -1.94 -29.38
CA ASP A 1148 31.48 -1.35 -28.38
C ASP A 1148 32.97 -1.46 -28.78
N ALA A 1149 33.87 -1.01 -27.90
CA ALA A 1149 35.32 -1.13 -28.09
C ALA A 1149 35.79 -2.60 -28.26
N ASN A 1150 35.09 -3.55 -27.62
CA ASN A 1150 35.37 -4.98 -27.70
C ASN A 1150 34.76 -5.63 -28.96
N GLY A 1151 33.97 -4.90 -29.74
CA GLY A 1151 33.23 -5.41 -30.90
C GLY A 1151 31.88 -6.07 -30.57
N SER A 1152 31.48 -6.08 -29.30
CA SER A 1152 30.20 -6.60 -28.82
C SER A 1152 29.06 -5.67 -29.23
N LEU A 1153 27.91 -6.25 -29.57
CA LEU A 1153 26.72 -5.48 -29.91
C LEU A 1153 26.07 -4.92 -28.64
N VAL A 1154 25.89 -3.60 -28.59
CA VAL A 1154 25.27 -2.86 -27.50
C VAL A 1154 24.08 -2.08 -28.05
N GLU A 1155 22.89 -2.35 -27.50
CA GLU A 1155 21.69 -1.56 -27.71
C GLU A 1155 21.48 -0.66 -26.48
N GLU A 1156 21.37 0.64 -26.69
CA GLU A 1156 21.32 1.63 -25.61
C GLU A 1156 20.21 2.68 -25.86
N THR A 1157 19.64 3.22 -24.78
CA THR A 1157 18.58 4.23 -24.85
C THR A 1157 19.14 5.62 -24.62
N PHE A 1158 18.80 6.55 -25.51
CA PHE A 1158 19.16 7.96 -25.40
C PHE A 1158 17.91 8.84 -25.43
N LEU A 1159 18.00 9.99 -24.77
CA LEU A 1159 16.98 11.04 -24.75
C LEU A 1159 17.59 12.30 -25.37
N VAL A 1160 16.87 12.91 -26.30
CA VAL A 1160 17.15 14.26 -26.80
C VAL A 1160 16.31 15.24 -26.00
N VAL A 1161 16.95 16.24 -25.41
CA VAL A 1161 16.34 17.20 -24.49
C VAL A 1161 16.73 18.61 -24.91
N GLN A 1162 15.80 19.57 -24.82
CA GLN A 1162 16.11 20.99 -24.91
C GLN A 1162 15.95 21.64 -23.54
N ALA A 1163 16.96 22.39 -23.10
CA ALA A 1163 16.91 23.18 -21.87
C ALA A 1163 15.99 24.40 -22.01
N LEU A 1164 15.41 24.85 -20.90
CA LEU A 1164 14.75 26.15 -20.75
C LEU A 1164 15.80 27.21 -20.43
N CYS A 1165 15.76 28.33 -21.13
CA CYS A 1165 16.69 29.43 -20.92
C CYS A 1165 16.60 29.96 -19.47
N ALA A 1166 17.73 29.94 -18.75
CA ALA A 1166 17.83 30.51 -17.41
C ALA A 1166 17.58 32.04 -17.41
N LEU A 1167 17.13 32.58 -16.28
CA LEU A 1167 17.03 34.04 -16.11
C LEU A 1167 18.40 34.69 -16.12
N THR A 1168 18.49 35.90 -16.67
CA THR A 1168 19.67 36.76 -16.47
C THR A 1168 19.81 37.16 -15.01
N GLN A 1169 21.03 37.48 -14.56
CA GLN A 1169 21.30 37.92 -13.18
C GLN A 1169 20.44 39.14 -12.76
N GLN A 1170 20.10 40.02 -13.70
CA GLN A 1170 19.25 41.19 -13.47
C GLN A 1170 17.76 40.83 -13.27
N ASP A 1171 17.24 39.86 -14.01
CA ASP A 1171 15.85 39.39 -13.85
C ASP A 1171 15.72 38.44 -12.64
N ALA A 1172 16.76 37.67 -12.33
CA ALA A 1172 16.78 36.70 -11.22
C ALA A 1172 16.52 37.33 -9.84
N ARG A 1173 16.80 38.64 -9.63
CA ARG A 1173 16.48 39.34 -8.38
C ARG A 1173 14.98 39.46 -8.09
N PHE A 1174 14.13 39.31 -9.11
CA PHE A 1174 12.67 39.29 -8.98
C PHE A 1174 12.13 37.86 -8.81
N ASP A 1175 12.98 36.83 -8.86
CA ASP A 1175 12.59 35.43 -8.66
C ASP A 1175 12.43 35.12 -7.17
N HIS A 1176 11.29 35.54 -6.60
CA HIS A 1176 10.95 35.31 -5.20
C HIS A 1176 10.80 33.81 -4.83
N PHE A 1177 10.73 32.90 -5.82
CA PHE A 1177 10.64 31.46 -5.58
C PHE A 1177 11.97 30.87 -5.10
N ARG A 1178 13.10 31.35 -5.64
CA ARG A 1178 14.46 30.89 -5.26
C ARG A 1178 14.81 31.06 -3.79
N ARG A 1179 14.15 31.99 -3.09
CA ARG A 1179 14.33 32.18 -1.64
C ARG A 1179 13.88 30.94 -0.83
N TYR A 1180 12.99 30.12 -1.37
CA TYR A 1180 12.48 28.92 -0.70
C TYR A 1180 13.02 27.65 -1.38
N GLN A 1181 14.20 27.22 -0.95
CA GLN A 1181 14.89 26.04 -1.49
C GLN A 1181 14.02 24.77 -1.51
N LEU A 1182 13.15 24.59 -0.49
CA LEU A 1182 12.17 23.50 -0.43
C LEU A 1182 10.80 23.99 -0.88
N GLY A 1183 10.29 23.41 -1.96
CA GLY A 1183 8.92 23.65 -2.47
C GLY A 1183 8.68 25.01 -3.12
N GLY A 1184 9.65 25.93 -3.14
CA GLY A 1184 9.55 27.20 -3.86
C GLY A 1184 9.67 27.03 -5.37
N GLY A 1185 10.67 26.27 -5.83
CA GLY A 1185 11.03 26.19 -7.25
C GLY A 1185 11.76 27.45 -7.72
N TYR A 1186 11.77 27.69 -9.03
CA TYR A 1186 12.42 28.87 -9.64
C TYR A 1186 11.79 29.24 -10.98
N LEU A 1187 12.11 30.44 -11.47
CA LEU A 1187 11.73 30.91 -12.80
C LEU A 1187 12.82 30.63 -13.85
N CYS A 1188 12.36 30.32 -15.05
CA CYS A 1188 13.08 30.37 -16.32
C CYS A 1188 12.29 31.24 -17.30
N TYR A 1189 12.91 31.71 -18.38
CA TYR A 1189 12.14 32.26 -19.50
C TYR A 1189 11.32 31.14 -20.18
N ASP A 1190 10.14 31.45 -20.73
CA ASP A 1190 9.36 30.47 -21.53
C ASP A 1190 9.92 30.37 -22.96
N GLN A 1191 11.22 30.08 -23.04
CA GLN A 1191 12.02 29.93 -24.24
C GLN A 1191 12.96 28.75 -24.02
N TYR A 1192 13.19 27.97 -25.07
CA TYR A 1192 14.13 26.85 -25.04
C TYR A 1192 15.40 27.25 -25.78
N GLU A 1193 16.53 26.68 -25.37
CA GLU A 1193 17.82 26.88 -26.02
C GLU A 1193 17.82 26.27 -27.43
N SER A 1194 18.64 26.84 -28.33
CA SER A 1194 18.80 26.31 -29.70
C SER A 1194 19.39 24.92 -29.70
N ASP A 1195 20.31 24.69 -28.78
CA ASP A 1195 21.16 23.52 -28.72
C ASP A 1195 20.44 22.40 -27.98
N ILE A 1196 20.77 21.16 -28.34
CA ILE A 1196 20.17 19.96 -27.73
C ILE A 1196 21.17 19.26 -26.82
N HIS A 1197 20.68 18.75 -25.71
CA HIS A 1197 21.42 17.83 -24.87
C HIS A 1197 20.98 16.40 -25.17
N ILE A 1198 21.95 15.53 -25.46
CA ILE A 1198 21.74 14.09 -25.54
C ILE A 1198 22.21 13.50 -24.22
N ILE A 1199 21.28 12.81 -23.56
CA ILE A 1199 21.50 12.23 -22.23
C ILE A 1199 21.03 10.78 -22.18
N ARG A 1200 21.44 10.08 -21.12
CA ARG A 1200 20.94 8.75 -20.78
C ARG A 1200 19.78 8.81 -19.77
N PRO A 1201 18.94 7.76 -19.67
CA PRO A 1201 17.90 7.66 -18.66
C PRO A 1201 18.40 7.89 -17.21
N GLN A 1202 19.64 7.49 -16.90
CA GLN A 1202 20.24 7.65 -15.57
C GLN A 1202 20.47 9.12 -15.19
N SER A 1203 20.67 10.01 -16.18
CA SER A 1203 20.89 11.44 -15.96
C SER A 1203 19.60 12.21 -15.65
N VAL A 1204 18.42 11.59 -15.79
CA VAL A 1204 17.14 12.22 -15.45
C VAL A 1204 16.99 12.27 -13.93
N VAL A 1205 16.87 13.49 -13.39
CA VAL A 1205 16.62 13.71 -11.96
C VAL A 1205 15.14 13.43 -11.67
N SER A 1206 14.22 14.22 -12.24
CA SER A 1206 12.78 14.04 -12.02
C SER A 1206 11.95 14.73 -13.09
N HIS A 1207 10.63 14.52 -13.08
CA HIS A 1207 9.72 15.53 -13.63
C HIS A 1207 9.78 16.84 -12.82
N PHE A 1208 9.37 17.95 -13.44
CA PHE A 1208 8.94 19.16 -12.74
C PHE A 1208 7.49 19.53 -13.11
N ALA A 1209 6.80 20.27 -12.26
CA ALA A 1209 5.54 20.92 -12.64
C ALA A 1209 5.86 22.24 -13.35
N LYS A 1210 5.39 22.41 -14.60
CA LYS A 1210 5.59 23.63 -15.38
C LYS A 1210 4.36 24.53 -15.22
N THR A 1211 4.53 25.79 -14.82
CA THR A 1211 3.44 26.78 -14.79
C THR A 1211 3.84 28.04 -15.54
N PRO A 1212 3.08 28.51 -16.56
CA PRO A 1212 3.25 29.85 -17.13
C PRO A 1212 2.95 30.93 -16.08
N VAL A 1213 3.91 31.84 -15.84
CA VAL A 1213 3.81 32.90 -14.82
C VAL A 1213 4.25 34.24 -15.40
N THR A 1214 3.43 35.28 -15.19
CA THR A 1214 3.81 36.67 -15.40
C THR A 1214 4.34 37.22 -14.09
N ASN A 1215 5.63 37.58 -14.03
CA ASN A 1215 6.26 38.11 -12.82
C ASN A 1215 6.56 39.61 -12.97
N PRO A 1216 6.03 40.50 -12.11
CA PRO A 1216 6.35 41.93 -12.15
C PRO A 1216 7.87 42.17 -12.07
N GLY A 1217 8.41 42.99 -12.97
CA GLY A 1217 9.83 43.33 -13.02
C GLY A 1217 10.69 42.45 -13.94
N VAL A 1218 10.22 41.27 -14.37
CA VAL A 1218 10.94 40.43 -15.34
C VAL A 1218 10.55 40.82 -16.77
N THR A 1219 11.55 41.01 -17.63
CA THR A 1219 11.37 41.62 -18.97
C THR A 1219 10.66 40.72 -20.01
N LYS A 1220 10.60 39.40 -19.79
CA LYS A 1220 10.09 38.41 -20.74
C LYS A 1220 9.07 37.46 -20.08
N PRO A 1221 8.18 36.81 -20.85
CA PRO A 1221 7.33 35.73 -20.35
C PRO A 1221 8.15 34.63 -19.69
N CYS A 1222 7.69 34.17 -18.52
CA CYS A 1222 8.40 33.19 -17.70
C CYS A 1222 7.57 31.94 -17.45
N VAL A 1223 8.28 30.88 -17.12
CA VAL A 1223 7.71 29.66 -16.57
C VAL A 1223 8.32 29.37 -15.21
N HIS A 1224 7.46 29.06 -14.27
CA HIS A 1224 7.84 28.48 -12.99
C HIS A 1224 8.11 26.99 -13.18
N VAL A 1225 9.27 26.58 -12.69
CA VAL A 1225 9.80 25.22 -12.64
C VAL A 1225 9.76 24.79 -11.19
N LEU A 1226 8.86 23.87 -10.85
CA LEU A 1226 8.83 23.25 -9.53
C LEU A 1226 9.36 21.81 -9.60
N PRO A 1227 10.57 21.53 -9.05
CA PRO A 1227 11.08 20.18 -8.90
C PRO A 1227 10.07 19.26 -8.20
N LEU A 1228 9.89 18.04 -8.73
CA LEU A 1228 9.09 16.98 -8.09
C LEU A 1228 9.97 15.80 -7.62
N ASP A 1229 11.27 16.03 -7.49
CA ASP A 1229 12.24 15.07 -6.96
C ASP A 1229 12.07 14.88 -5.46
N ARG A 1230 11.60 13.70 -5.03
CA ARG A 1230 11.56 13.37 -3.61
C ARG A 1230 12.87 12.80 -3.08
N LEU A 1231 13.90 12.61 -3.89
CA LEU A 1231 15.25 12.36 -3.37
C LEU A 1231 15.94 13.66 -2.95
N LEU A 1232 15.36 14.84 -3.25
CA LEU A 1232 15.92 16.14 -2.92
C LEU A 1232 17.38 16.26 -3.38
N ARG A 1233 17.70 15.76 -4.59
CA ARG A 1233 19.05 15.89 -5.19
C ARG A 1233 19.32 17.28 -5.74
N SER A 1234 18.25 18.05 -5.99
CA SER A 1234 18.30 19.43 -6.46
C SER A 1234 18.37 20.47 -5.32
N VAL A 1235 18.67 20.04 -4.08
CA VAL A 1235 18.64 20.90 -2.88
C VAL A 1235 19.81 20.57 -1.98
N ASP A 1236 20.79 21.48 -1.91
CA ASP A 1236 21.90 21.39 -0.96
C ASP A 1236 21.46 21.89 0.41
N ILE A 1237 21.19 20.96 1.32
CA ILE A 1237 20.80 21.25 2.71
C ILE A 1237 22.08 21.31 3.55
N THR A 1238 22.77 22.45 3.47
CA THR A 1238 23.75 22.85 4.49
C THR A 1238 23.01 23.56 5.61
N LEU A 1239 23.28 23.18 6.86
CA LEU A 1239 22.91 24.01 8.00
C LEU A 1239 23.77 25.28 7.92
N VAL A 1240 23.15 26.38 7.53
CA VAL A 1240 23.79 27.71 7.61
C VAL A 1240 23.74 28.09 9.09
N ASP A 1241 24.90 28.33 9.70
CA ASP A 1241 24.99 28.88 11.06
C ASP A 1241 24.19 30.19 11.14
N GLU A 1242 23.50 30.44 12.26
CA GLU A 1242 22.38 31.41 12.31
C GLU A 1242 22.76 32.89 12.07
N ASP A 1243 24.05 33.21 11.93
CA ASP A 1243 24.58 34.58 11.81
C ASP A 1243 24.38 35.23 10.41
N ASP A 1244 24.25 34.46 9.33
CA ASP A 1244 24.31 35.00 7.95
C ASP A 1244 22.97 35.56 7.40
N ASN A 1245 21.92 35.66 8.23
CA ASN A 1245 20.59 36.16 7.80
C ASN A 1245 20.45 37.71 7.86
N GLN A 1246 21.55 38.46 7.76
CA GLN A 1246 21.57 39.91 7.61
C GLN A 1246 22.13 40.35 6.23
N ALA A 1247 21.46 39.94 5.15
CA ALA A 1247 21.72 40.37 3.77
C ALA A 1247 20.42 40.54 2.94
#